data_AF-A0A1U7GV80-F1
#
_entry.id   AF-A0A1U7GV80-F1
#
_cell.length_a   1.000
_cell.length_b   1.000
_cell.length_c   1.000
_cell.angle_alpha   90.00
_cell.angle_beta   90.00
_cell.angle_gamma   90.00
#
_symmetry.space_group_name_H-M   'P 1'
#
loop_
_entity.id
_entity.type
_entity.pdbx_description
1 polymer ?
#
loop_
_entity_poly.entity_id
_entity_poly.type
_entity_poly.pdbx_seq_one_letter_code
_entity_poly.pdbx_strand_id
1 'polypeptide(L)'
;MKSISILVLSLSLVTCSSLAPLSRSTAQIVPDGNLGGTENSVVNPDVINGIPSDRISGGAIRGSNLFHSFQEFNVLEGRGAYFSNPNGIANILTRVTGGNPSNILGRLGVLGNANLFLLNPKGIFFGPNASLDLNGSFLATTADSFVFDNNFEFSASNLQAPPQLTVKIPIGLRFRDNPGTITVQGKGQGTRRTSDLIDTTDGLRVQSDQSLALIGGDVNLEGATLKTAGGQIELGSVAGDGFVKFTPTNKGFSLEYDGVPNFGNIQLSRKTAVDASGEGGGDIQVRGKRVTLTDGSQIEASTLRSKSGGNLVVNASESLELSGYHISSDGLFFPSGLFSQVYPTATANASNINITTGSLSINNKARIDSGTFGRGNGGGVNINANDTVSLDGKDSLISSNVFFGAVGDTAGININTGSLFVTNGAQIQSGVEGRGNSGTVKIVARDTVSFDGRSEGRFPSSILTTVLDRGRGNSGGIDVTTGSLFLTNGAELDSNTRGRGNAGNIFINAQNQVYLSNSFINSKVSEGRGVGNSGDIKITTGSLILKDGAALIADTENRGNAGNIIIEARDSVILEGERSIGHGRKVPSQITTTVEPKAVGEGGDISISAGLLLLKEGTIINSSTYGQGNAGDINITTGLLSLAKGSELSSSTFGQGDAGNIKVNANSLVLDGARLSTRSDVENQQAGNIEVTTAKDIELDNGALITAETKGGQGNINLRSRDLFLRRNSNITTNATGTATGGNINIQTGNLVALENSDISANAEESFGGRVIIKAASIFGTKFRSQRTPESDITASSDLGPDFSGTVEIDTADVDPSQGLVELPENFTDPTDQIAENPCQKGSGSSFIVTGRGGLPSSPNNDLSGDNIHVDLVEPVASNSNSPNLTIKQSQLIQPTTRNIVPAQGWVFNKKGEVVLTAYDPTASSLGRTSQATGACSSVNSHQLSVISYQLPN
;
A
#
# COMPACT_ATOMS: atom_id res chain seq x y z
N MET A 1 63.23 -38.19 -21.89
CA MET A 1 63.73 -39.58 -22.01
C MET A 1 62.85 -40.34 -22.97
N LYS A 2 63.44 -40.81 -24.08
CA LYS A 2 62.96 -41.76 -25.13
C LYS A 2 61.72 -41.28 -25.95
N SER A 3 61.81 -40.76 -27.19
CA SER A 3 62.30 -41.35 -28.47
C SER A 3 61.58 -42.67 -28.80
N ILE A 4 61.03 -42.99 -29.99
CA ILE A 4 61.21 -42.59 -31.41
C ILE A 4 60.05 -43.33 -32.17
N SER A 5 59.40 -42.81 -33.22
CA SER A 5 59.74 -43.05 -34.63
C SER A 5 58.81 -42.32 -35.59
N ILE A 6 59.44 -41.63 -36.53
CA ILE A 6 58.91 -41.05 -37.77
C ILE A 6 59.15 -42.07 -38.89
N LEU A 7 58.22 -42.21 -39.84
CA LEU A 7 58.57 -42.58 -41.21
C LEU A 7 57.73 -41.81 -42.21
N VAL A 8 58.42 -40.99 -42.99
CA VAL A 8 57.95 -40.23 -44.16
C VAL A 8 57.99 -41.16 -45.38
N LEU A 9 56.96 -41.13 -46.24
CA LEU A 9 57.16 -41.41 -47.65
C LEU A 9 56.27 -40.49 -48.50
N SER A 10 56.97 -39.66 -49.28
CA SER A 10 56.46 -38.79 -50.34
C SER A 10 56.25 -39.59 -51.64
N LEU A 11 55.14 -39.38 -52.35
CA LEU A 11 55.16 -39.29 -53.82
C LEU A 11 53.91 -38.59 -54.40
N SER A 12 54.18 -37.76 -55.40
CA SER A 12 53.33 -36.75 -56.02
C SER A 12 52.71 -37.24 -57.35
N LEU A 13 51.52 -36.69 -57.65
CA LEU A 13 50.85 -36.45 -58.96
C LEU A 13 50.59 -37.64 -59.91
N VAL A 14 49.32 -37.82 -60.31
CA VAL A 14 48.75 -37.27 -61.57
C VAL A 14 47.22 -37.41 -61.56
N THR A 15 46.61 -36.39 -62.17
CA THR A 15 45.21 -35.98 -62.33
C THR A 15 44.23 -37.01 -62.93
N CYS A 16 42.99 -37.01 -62.43
CA CYS A 16 41.82 -37.21 -63.29
C CYS A 16 40.66 -36.31 -62.83
N SER A 17 40.33 -35.36 -63.69
CA SER A 17 39.31 -34.35 -63.56
C SER A 17 37.92 -35.00 -63.55
N SER A 18 37.17 -34.86 -62.46
CA SER A 18 35.71 -34.93 -62.51
C SER A 18 35.14 -33.68 -61.84
N LEU A 19 34.67 -32.77 -62.69
CA LEU A 19 33.81 -31.65 -62.32
C LEU A 19 32.49 -32.24 -61.81
N ALA A 20 32.39 -32.47 -60.50
CA ALA A 20 31.10 -32.52 -59.85
C ALA A 20 30.60 -31.07 -59.77
N PRO A 21 29.40 -30.73 -60.27
CA PRO A 21 28.83 -29.42 -60.03
C PRO A 21 28.69 -29.26 -58.52
N LEU A 22 29.29 -28.21 -57.95
CA LEU A 22 28.85 -27.70 -56.66
C LEU A 22 27.34 -27.54 -56.76
N SER A 23 26.61 -28.30 -55.94
CA SER A 23 25.19 -28.10 -55.73
C SER A 23 24.98 -26.62 -55.41
N ARG A 24 24.39 -25.91 -56.37
CA ARG A 24 23.96 -24.53 -56.21
C ARG A 24 23.09 -24.45 -54.97
N SER A 25 23.43 -23.52 -54.08
CA SER A 25 22.58 -23.03 -52.99
C SER A 25 21.12 -23.11 -53.38
N THR A 26 20.31 -23.85 -52.62
CA THR A 26 18.85 -23.79 -52.73
C THR A 26 18.42 -22.32 -52.61
N ALA A 27 17.57 -21.87 -53.53
CA ALA A 27 17.10 -20.48 -53.56
C ALA A 27 16.39 -20.13 -52.24
N GLN A 28 16.68 -18.96 -51.70
CA GLN A 28 16.25 -18.55 -50.35
C GLN A 28 14.82 -18.00 -50.31
N ILE A 29 14.38 -17.40 -51.41
CA ILE A 29 13.03 -16.91 -51.65
C ILE A 29 12.53 -17.66 -52.88
N VAL A 30 11.48 -18.45 -52.70
CA VAL A 30 10.95 -19.32 -53.75
C VAL A 30 9.51 -18.90 -54.03
N PRO A 31 9.24 -18.23 -55.17
CA PRO A 31 7.87 -17.93 -55.61
C PRO A 31 7.03 -19.19 -55.72
N ASP A 32 5.73 -19.04 -55.49
CA ASP A 32 4.75 -20.06 -55.87
C ASP A 32 3.90 -19.58 -57.05
N GLY A 33 3.15 -20.51 -57.66
CA GLY A 33 2.27 -20.23 -58.79
C GLY A 33 0.84 -19.82 -58.40
N ASN A 34 0.59 -19.42 -57.16
CA ASN A 34 -0.76 -19.35 -56.59
C ASN A 34 -1.45 -17.98 -56.74
N LEU A 35 -0.88 -17.07 -57.53
CA LEU A 35 -1.45 -15.73 -57.79
C LEU A 35 -2.37 -15.69 -59.03
N GLY A 36 -2.42 -16.77 -59.80
CA GLY A 36 -3.23 -16.86 -61.02
C GLY A 36 -2.41 -16.63 -62.30
N GLY A 37 -2.34 -17.66 -63.15
CA GLY A 37 -1.76 -17.56 -64.49
C GLY A 37 -0.33 -17.01 -64.54
N THR A 38 -0.13 -15.89 -65.23
CA THR A 38 1.17 -15.25 -65.47
C THR A 38 1.56 -14.20 -64.43
N GLU A 39 0.74 -13.96 -63.39
CA GLU A 39 0.93 -12.91 -62.37
C GLU A 39 1.86 -13.34 -61.23
N ASN A 40 2.84 -14.19 -61.51
CA ASN A 40 3.70 -14.78 -60.49
C ASN A 40 4.64 -13.76 -59.84
N SER A 41 5.01 -13.98 -58.58
CA SER A 41 6.13 -13.29 -57.97
C SER A 41 7.42 -13.67 -58.72
N VAL A 42 8.27 -12.69 -59.01
CA VAL A 42 9.54 -12.89 -59.70
C VAL A 42 10.66 -12.44 -58.77
N VAL A 43 11.68 -13.29 -58.59
CA VAL A 43 12.84 -13.01 -57.75
C VAL A 43 14.08 -12.99 -58.64
N ASN A 44 14.74 -11.83 -58.70
CA ASN A 44 15.97 -11.64 -59.47
C ASN A 44 17.10 -11.18 -58.55
N PRO A 45 18.29 -11.80 -58.60
CA PRO A 45 19.46 -11.28 -57.91
C PRO A 45 19.78 -9.85 -58.36
N ASP A 46 20.17 -9.00 -57.41
CA ASP A 46 20.50 -7.58 -57.60
C ASP A 46 21.53 -7.11 -56.56
N VAL A 47 21.99 -5.86 -56.68
CA VAL A 47 22.77 -5.16 -55.66
C VAL A 47 22.08 -3.83 -55.37
N ILE A 48 21.50 -3.71 -54.17
CA ILE A 48 20.72 -2.54 -53.75
C ILE A 48 21.39 -1.95 -52.51
N ASN A 49 21.60 -0.63 -52.50
CA ASN A 49 22.29 0.07 -51.40
C ASN A 49 23.65 -0.56 -51.04
N GLY A 50 24.35 -1.10 -52.04
CA GLY A 50 25.68 -1.70 -51.89
C GLY A 50 25.69 -3.12 -51.29
N ILE A 51 24.55 -3.76 -51.05
CA ILE A 51 24.46 -5.12 -50.51
C ILE A 51 23.90 -6.12 -51.54
N PRO A 52 24.42 -7.37 -51.60
CA PRO A 52 23.82 -8.42 -52.41
C PRO A 52 22.36 -8.62 -52.01
N SER A 53 21.46 -8.53 -52.97
CA SER A 53 20.03 -8.49 -52.71
C SER A 53 19.25 -9.35 -53.68
N ASP A 54 18.02 -9.68 -53.31
CA ASP A 54 17.03 -10.31 -54.17
C ASP A 54 15.92 -9.28 -54.44
N ARG A 55 15.83 -8.79 -55.68
CA ARG A 55 14.77 -7.89 -56.12
C ARG A 55 13.53 -8.71 -56.46
N ILE A 56 12.45 -8.39 -55.76
CA ILE A 56 11.13 -8.99 -55.95
C ILE A 56 10.31 -8.07 -56.86
N SER A 57 9.79 -8.62 -57.95
CA SER A 57 8.91 -7.94 -58.92
C SER A 57 7.80 -8.90 -59.38
N GLY A 58 7.05 -8.52 -60.42
CA GLY A 58 5.85 -9.27 -60.84
C GLY A 58 4.71 -9.12 -59.83
N GLY A 59 3.97 -10.19 -59.59
CA GLY A 59 2.82 -10.21 -58.68
C GLY A 59 1.51 -9.74 -59.32
N ALA A 60 0.41 -9.94 -58.60
CA ALA A 60 -0.93 -9.55 -59.05
C ALA A 60 -1.28 -8.15 -58.52
N ILE A 61 -1.63 -7.22 -59.40
CA ILE A 61 -2.03 -5.86 -59.02
C ILE A 61 -3.56 -5.75 -59.03
N ARG A 62 -4.15 -5.27 -57.94
CA ARG A 62 -5.57 -4.93 -57.83
C ARG A 62 -5.73 -3.57 -57.17
N GLY A 63 -6.02 -2.55 -57.97
CA GLY A 63 -6.07 -1.17 -57.49
C GLY A 63 -4.72 -0.74 -56.91
N SER A 64 -4.72 -0.26 -55.66
CA SER A 64 -3.50 0.16 -54.95
C SER A 64 -2.77 -0.98 -54.21
N ASN A 65 -3.18 -2.23 -54.41
CA ASN A 65 -2.60 -3.39 -53.73
C ASN A 65 -1.82 -4.26 -54.73
N LEU A 66 -0.60 -4.65 -54.33
CA LEU A 66 0.25 -5.59 -55.04
C LEU A 66 0.38 -6.88 -54.20
N PHE A 67 0.00 -8.01 -54.77
CA PHE A 67 0.01 -9.30 -54.09
C PHE A 67 1.19 -10.14 -54.52
N HIS A 68 1.92 -10.68 -53.54
CA HIS A 68 3.00 -11.64 -53.70
C HIS A 68 2.72 -12.93 -52.92
N SER A 69 3.11 -14.06 -53.51
CA SER A 69 2.97 -15.39 -52.93
C SER A 69 4.27 -16.17 -53.12
N PHE A 70 4.69 -16.86 -52.07
CA PHE A 70 5.95 -17.62 -52.02
C PHE A 70 5.74 -18.95 -51.31
N GLN A 71 6.42 -19.99 -51.78
CA GLN A 71 6.56 -21.24 -51.05
C GLN A 71 7.52 -21.07 -49.87
N GLU A 72 8.65 -20.40 -50.08
CA GLU A 72 9.67 -20.14 -49.06
C GLU A 72 10.05 -18.67 -49.09
N PHE A 73 10.22 -18.05 -47.93
CA PHE A 73 10.64 -16.65 -47.82
C PHE A 73 11.60 -16.48 -46.64
N ASN A 74 12.90 -16.44 -46.94
CA ASN A 74 13.96 -16.21 -45.97
C ASN A 74 14.90 -15.10 -46.50
N VAL A 75 15.59 -14.37 -45.62
CA VAL A 75 16.61 -13.36 -46.00
C VAL A 75 17.87 -13.61 -45.20
N LEU A 76 19.00 -13.91 -45.86
CA LEU A 76 20.23 -14.31 -45.16
C LEU A 76 20.93 -13.08 -44.61
N GLU A 77 21.79 -13.31 -43.62
CA GLU A 77 22.64 -12.28 -43.04
C GLU A 77 23.50 -11.61 -44.12
N GLY A 78 23.66 -10.28 -44.05
CA GLY A 78 24.41 -9.49 -45.02
C GLY A 78 23.75 -9.35 -46.40
N ARG A 79 22.56 -9.93 -46.61
CA ARG A 79 21.78 -9.80 -47.85
C ARG A 79 20.53 -8.95 -47.67
N GLY A 80 19.98 -8.47 -48.79
CA GLY A 80 18.71 -7.74 -48.84
C GLY A 80 17.62 -8.49 -49.62
N ALA A 81 16.36 -8.25 -49.28
CA ALA A 81 15.21 -8.59 -50.13
C ALA A 81 14.36 -7.34 -50.33
N TYR A 82 14.19 -6.90 -51.58
CA TYR A 82 13.56 -5.62 -51.88
C TYR A 82 12.39 -5.78 -52.86
N PHE A 83 11.23 -5.32 -52.44
CA PHE A 83 10.06 -5.27 -53.30
C PHE A 83 10.11 -4.05 -54.22
N SER A 84 9.88 -4.28 -55.50
CA SER A 84 9.65 -3.23 -56.48
C SER A 84 8.30 -2.57 -56.18
N ASN A 85 8.23 -1.24 -56.31
CA ASN A 85 7.01 -0.49 -56.06
C ASN A 85 6.52 0.21 -57.34
N PRO A 86 5.65 -0.43 -58.15
CA PRO A 86 5.05 0.21 -59.31
C PRO A 86 4.21 1.45 -58.95
N ASN A 87 4.07 2.38 -59.89
CA ASN A 87 3.27 3.59 -59.67
C ASN A 87 1.82 3.25 -59.28
N GLY A 88 1.31 3.94 -58.25
CA GLY A 88 -0.06 3.77 -57.76
C GLY A 88 -0.26 2.67 -56.73
N ILE A 89 0.79 1.89 -56.41
CA ILE A 89 0.74 0.88 -55.36
C ILE A 89 1.01 1.52 -53.99
N ALA A 90 0.07 1.32 -53.07
CA ALA A 90 0.15 1.76 -51.69
C ALA A 90 0.48 0.61 -50.72
N ASN A 91 0.07 -0.63 -51.04
CA ASN A 91 0.28 -1.79 -50.18
C ASN A 91 0.86 -2.96 -50.97
N ILE A 92 1.86 -3.62 -50.39
CA ILE A 92 2.45 -4.85 -50.88
C ILE A 92 2.09 -5.96 -49.88
N LEU A 93 1.23 -6.89 -50.29
CA LEU A 93 0.76 -7.99 -49.46
C LEU A 93 1.47 -9.28 -49.84
N THR A 94 2.23 -9.84 -48.90
CA THR A 94 3.04 -11.03 -49.10
C THR A 94 2.53 -12.18 -48.24
N ARG A 95 2.30 -13.35 -48.84
CA ARG A 95 2.00 -14.59 -48.12
C ARG A 95 3.05 -15.68 -48.38
N VAL A 96 3.33 -16.48 -47.36
CA VAL A 96 4.15 -17.69 -47.45
C VAL A 96 3.25 -18.91 -47.30
N THR A 97 3.26 -19.80 -48.29
CA THR A 97 2.36 -20.96 -48.40
C THR A 97 3.03 -22.29 -48.02
N GLY A 98 4.36 -22.30 -47.87
CA GLY A 98 5.12 -23.47 -47.45
C GLY A 98 4.95 -23.83 -45.97
N GLY A 99 5.54 -24.97 -45.59
CA GLY A 99 5.45 -25.51 -44.23
C GLY A 99 6.46 -24.93 -43.24
N ASN A 100 7.36 -24.06 -43.67
CA ASN A 100 8.49 -23.57 -42.88
C ASN A 100 8.30 -22.12 -42.40
N PRO A 101 8.84 -21.78 -41.21
CA PRO A 101 8.89 -20.41 -40.74
C PRO A 101 9.84 -19.53 -41.58
N SER A 102 9.58 -18.23 -41.62
CA SER A 102 10.42 -17.25 -42.32
C SER A 102 11.58 -16.79 -41.45
N ASN A 103 12.81 -17.04 -41.88
CA ASN A 103 14.03 -16.56 -41.22
C ASN A 103 14.55 -15.30 -41.91
N ILE A 104 14.37 -14.15 -41.26
CA ILE A 104 14.79 -12.83 -41.74
C ILE A 104 16.03 -12.41 -40.93
N LEU A 105 17.21 -12.66 -41.47
CA LEU A 105 18.51 -12.37 -40.86
C LEU A 105 19.19 -11.13 -41.47
N GLY A 106 18.72 -10.69 -42.64
CA GLY A 106 19.23 -9.55 -43.38
C GLY A 106 18.22 -8.40 -43.48
N ARG A 107 18.34 -7.59 -44.54
CA ARG A 107 17.52 -6.39 -44.74
C ARG A 107 16.27 -6.68 -45.57
N LEU A 108 15.11 -6.22 -45.11
CA LEU A 108 13.85 -6.29 -45.86
C LEU A 108 13.43 -4.88 -46.25
N GLY A 109 13.15 -4.63 -47.53
CA GLY A 109 12.87 -3.27 -47.99
C GLY A 109 11.88 -3.14 -49.14
N VAL A 110 11.49 -1.90 -49.39
CA VAL A 110 10.59 -1.51 -50.48
C VAL A 110 11.25 -0.37 -51.26
N LEU A 111 11.31 -0.51 -52.58
CA LEU A 111 11.88 0.50 -53.47
C LEU A 111 10.83 1.57 -53.79
N GLY A 112 10.37 2.26 -52.76
CA GLY A 112 9.35 3.32 -52.82
C GLY A 112 8.59 3.45 -51.50
N ASN A 113 7.39 4.02 -51.55
CA ASN A 113 6.63 4.41 -50.36
C ASN A 113 5.49 3.46 -49.97
N ALA A 114 5.39 2.28 -50.59
CA ALA A 114 4.33 1.34 -50.25
C ALA A 114 4.57 0.71 -48.87
N ASN A 115 3.47 0.41 -48.19
CA ASN A 115 3.45 -0.40 -46.98
C ASN A 115 3.78 -1.86 -47.33
N LEU A 116 4.45 -2.56 -46.42
CA LEU A 116 4.80 -3.98 -46.59
C LEU A 116 4.12 -4.84 -45.53
N PHE A 117 3.34 -5.81 -45.99
CA PHE A 117 2.67 -6.80 -45.16
C PHE A 117 3.26 -8.18 -45.44
N LEU A 118 3.78 -8.84 -44.43
CA LEU A 118 4.37 -10.19 -44.50
C LEU A 118 3.57 -11.16 -43.65
N LEU A 119 3.01 -12.19 -44.27
CA LEU A 119 2.21 -13.22 -43.63
C LEU A 119 2.87 -14.59 -43.77
N ASN A 120 3.12 -15.25 -42.65
CA ASN A 120 3.53 -16.65 -42.61
C ASN A 120 2.94 -17.35 -41.36
N PRO A 121 1.92 -18.22 -41.52
CA PRO A 121 1.27 -18.89 -40.39
C PRO A 121 2.20 -19.80 -39.58
N LYS A 122 3.33 -20.22 -40.17
CA LYS A 122 4.30 -21.14 -39.54
C LYS A 122 5.28 -20.43 -38.61
N GLY A 123 5.28 -19.10 -38.57
CA GLY A 123 6.15 -18.31 -37.71
C GLY A 123 7.12 -17.43 -38.48
N ILE A 124 7.63 -16.41 -37.79
CA ILE A 124 8.59 -15.44 -38.36
C ILE A 124 9.69 -15.20 -37.32
N PHE A 125 10.94 -15.38 -37.74
CA PHE A 125 12.13 -15.13 -36.94
C PHE A 125 12.93 -13.99 -37.54
N PHE A 126 13.13 -12.91 -36.78
CA PHE A 126 14.05 -11.82 -37.11
C PHE A 126 15.34 -11.98 -36.31
N GLY A 127 16.46 -12.14 -37.01
CA GLY A 127 17.78 -12.30 -36.39
C GLY A 127 18.41 -10.97 -35.90
N PRO A 128 19.54 -11.03 -35.17
CA PRO A 128 20.19 -9.86 -34.56
C PRO A 128 20.58 -8.71 -35.50
N ASN A 129 20.74 -9.01 -36.79
CA ASN A 129 21.11 -8.06 -37.84
C ASN A 129 19.95 -7.76 -38.82
N ALA A 130 18.75 -8.25 -38.51
CA ALA A 130 17.56 -7.95 -39.30
C ALA A 130 17.25 -6.45 -39.23
N SER A 131 16.94 -5.86 -40.39
CA SER A 131 16.59 -4.45 -40.49
C SER A 131 15.55 -4.20 -41.56
N LEU A 132 14.81 -3.10 -41.40
CA LEU A 132 13.82 -2.63 -42.35
C LEU A 132 14.36 -1.43 -43.14
N ASP A 133 14.13 -1.42 -44.45
CA ASP A 133 14.47 -0.33 -45.37
C ASP A 133 13.27 -0.01 -46.26
N LEU A 134 12.26 0.63 -45.65
CA LEU A 134 11.05 1.08 -46.34
C LEU A 134 10.58 2.44 -45.82
N ASN A 135 9.87 3.17 -46.68
CA ASN A 135 9.31 4.49 -46.32
C ASN A 135 7.87 4.43 -45.77
N GLY A 136 7.16 3.33 -46.02
CA GLY A 136 5.81 3.10 -45.52
C GLY A 136 5.77 2.40 -44.15
N SER A 137 4.60 1.87 -43.81
CA SER A 137 4.35 1.06 -42.63
C SER A 137 4.70 -0.43 -42.87
N PHE A 138 4.98 -1.16 -41.79
CA PHE A 138 5.32 -2.58 -41.82
C PHE A 138 4.41 -3.40 -40.91
N LEU A 139 3.94 -4.55 -41.41
CA LEU A 139 3.21 -5.54 -40.63
C LEU A 139 3.79 -6.93 -40.89
N ALA A 140 4.19 -7.63 -39.83
CA ALA A 140 4.51 -9.05 -39.87
C ALA A 140 3.47 -9.82 -39.06
N THR A 141 2.93 -10.89 -39.64
CA THR A 141 1.88 -11.68 -39.00
C THR A 141 1.97 -13.18 -39.25
N THR A 142 1.49 -13.95 -38.28
CA THR A 142 1.29 -15.41 -38.41
C THR A 142 -0.19 -15.78 -38.51
N ALA A 143 -1.04 -14.81 -38.86
CA ALA A 143 -2.40 -15.06 -39.30
C ALA A 143 -2.41 -15.97 -40.55
N ASP A 144 -3.53 -16.65 -40.80
CA ASP A 144 -3.73 -17.49 -41.98
C ASP A 144 -4.05 -16.69 -43.24
N SER A 145 -4.65 -15.51 -43.09
CA SER A 145 -5.06 -14.69 -44.23
C SER A 145 -5.28 -13.22 -43.90
N PHE A 146 -5.08 -12.37 -44.91
CA PHE A 146 -5.65 -11.02 -44.96
C PHE A 146 -7.08 -11.10 -45.47
N VAL A 147 -8.02 -10.45 -44.77
CA VAL A 147 -9.44 -10.40 -45.13
C VAL A 147 -9.76 -9.04 -45.76
N PHE A 148 -10.59 -9.03 -46.81
CA PHE A 148 -11.01 -7.84 -47.54
C PHE A 148 -12.53 -7.59 -47.41
N ASP A 149 -12.96 -6.37 -47.75
CA ASP A 149 -14.35 -5.87 -47.61
C ASP A 149 -15.40 -6.67 -48.38
N ASN A 150 -14.99 -7.38 -49.43
CA ASN A 150 -15.81 -8.28 -50.23
C ASN A 150 -15.79 -9.74 -49.74
N ASN A 151 -15.34 -9.99 -48.51
CA ASN A 151 -15.11 -11.31 -47.91
C ASN A 151 -14.05 -12.17 -48.62
N PHE A 152 -13.25 -11.60 -49.54
CA PHE A 152 -12.09 -12.31 -50.09
C PHE A 152 -11.02 -12.47 -49.01
N GLU A 153 -10.43 -13.67 -48.93
CA GLU A 153 -9.29 -13.96 -48.06
C GLU A 153 -8.04 -14.26 -48.89
N PHE A 154 -7.02 -13.41 -48.77
CA PHE A 154 -5.70 -13.72 -49.31
C PHE A 154 -4.98 -14.65 -48.33
N SER A 155 -5.24 -15.95 -48.45
CA SER A 155 -4.84 -16.98 -47.48
C SER A 155 -3.59 -17.76 -47.87
N ALA A 156 -2.78 -18.11 -46.87
CA ALA A 156 -1.61 -18.99 -46.98
C ALA A 156 -1.96 -20.49 -46.91
N SER A 157 -3.14 -20.84 -46.40
CA SER A 157 -3.59 -22.23 -46.22
C SER A 157 -4.70 -22.62 -47.20
N ASN A 158 -5.68 -21.74 -47.46
CA ASN A 158 -6.71 -21.95 -48.48
C ASN A 158 -6.41 -21.11 -49.72
N LEU A 159 -5.65 -21.68 -50.65
CA LEU A 159 -5.06 -20.94 -51.75
C LEU A 159 -6.09 -20.52 -52.79
N GLN A 160 -6.46 -19.25 -52.75
CA GLN A 160 -7.25 -18.58 -53.78
C GLN A 160 -6.43 -17.46 -54.43
N ALA A 161 -6.58 -17.30 -55.74
CA ALA A 161 -5.98 -16.20 -56.48
C ALA A 161 -6.77 -14.89 -56.24
N PRO A 162 -6.10 -13.72 -56.15
CA PRO A 162 -6.79 -12.44 -56.02
C PRO A 162 -7.81 -12.19 -57.16
N PRO A 163 -9.07 -11.83 -56.85
CA PRO A 163 -10.11 -11.64 -57.86
C PRO A 163 -9.71 -10.54 -58.84
N GLN A 164 -10.13 -10.63 -60.11
CA GLN A 164 -9.79 -9.65 -61.17
C GLN A 164 -10.38 -8.26 -60.95
N LEU A 165 -11.42 -8.14 -60.10
CA LEU A 165 -12.01 -6.88 -59.69
C LEU A 165 -11.12 -6.15 -58.67
N THR A 166 -11.24 -4.83 -58.61
CA THR A 166 -10.53 -4.04 -57.60
C THR A 166 -10.96 -4.44 -56.20
N VAL A 167 -10.02 -4.99 -55.43
CA VAL A 167 -10.14 -5.16 -53.97
C VAL A 167 -9.52 -3.97 -53.27
N LYS A 168 -10.23 -3.40 -52.28
CA LYS A 168 -9.77 -2.26 -51.48
C LYS A 168 -8.75 -2.69 -50.42
N ILE A 169 -8.48 -1.84 -49.43
CA ILE A 169 -7.55 -2.09 -48.32
C ILE A 169 -8.05 -3.30 -47.50
N PRO A 170 -7.15 -4.18 -47.00
CA PRO A 170 -7.55 -5.25 -46.08
C PRO A 170 -8.29 -4.69 -44.87
N ILE A 171 -9.32 -5.41 -44.43
CA ILE A 171 -10.16 -5.07 -43.28
C ILE A 171 -9.80 -5.85 -42.01
N GLY A 172 -8.90 -6.84 -42.10
CA GLY A 172 -8.46 -7.59 -40.93
C GLY A 172 -7.55 -8.78 -41.23
N LEU A 173 -7.16 -9.45 -40.15
CA LEU A 173 -6.38 -10.68 -40.11
C LEU A 173 -7.27 -11.80 -39.56
N ARG A 174 -7.30 -12.94 -40.26
CA ARG A 174 -7.95 -14.16 -39.77
C ARG A 174 -6.89 -15.11 -39.24
N PHE A 175 -6.98 -15.42 -37.96
CA PHE A 175 -6.23 -16.48 -37.31
C PHE A 175 -7.09 -17.74 -37.27
N ARG A 176 -6.45 -18.91 -37.45
CA ARG A 176 -7.04 -20.23 -37.24
C ARG A 176 -6.22 -20.97 -36.17
N ASP A 177 -6.39 -22.29 -36.08
CA ASP A 177 -5.72 -23.08 -35.04
C ASP A 177 -4.19 -23.06 -35.13
N ASN A 178 -3.54 -22.90 -33.98
CA ASN A 178 -2.08 -22.96 -33.80
C ASN A 178 -1.27 -21.94 -34.63
N PRO A 179 -1.52 -20.63 -34.48
CA PRO A 179 -0.71 -19.62 -35.15
C PRO A 179 0.74 -19.67 -34.67
N GLY A 180 1.68 -19.56 -35.60
CA GLY A 180 3.11 -19.62 -35.30
C GLY A 180 3.61 -18.44 -34.45
N THR A 181 4.76 -18.63 -33.82
CA THR A 181 5.44 -17.60 -33.01
C THR A 181 6.12 -16.55 -33.89
N ILE A 182 6.14 -15.30 -33.43
CA ILE A 182 7.03 -14.25 -33.94
C ILE A 182 8.16 -14.05 -32.93
N THR A 183 9.40 -14.18 -33.38
CA THR A 183 10.58 -13.93 -32.53
C THR A 183 11.44 -12.84 -33.16
N VAL A 184 11.88 -11.86 -32.36
CA VAL A 184 12.85 -10.84 -32.76
C VAL A 184 14.03 -10.89 -31.81
N GLN A 185 15.21 -11.17 -32.35
CA GLN A 185 16.47 -11.08 -31.62
C GLN A 185 17.21 -9.81 -32.03
N GLY A 186 17.79 -9.11 -31.06
CA GLY A 186 18.60 -7.93 -31.28
C GLY A 186 19.77 -7.85 -30.32
N LYS A 187 20.47 -6.70 -30.36
CA LYS A 187 21.71 -6.47 -29.61
C LYS A 187 21.48 -5.86 -28.21
N GLY A 188 20.24 -5.52 -27.86
CA GLY A 188 19.89 -4.87 -26.59
C GLY A 188 20.54 -3.48 -26.45
N GLN A 189 20.50 -2.71 -27.53
CA GLN A 189 21.08 -1.36 -27.67
C GLN A 189 20.05 -0.32 -28.11
N GLY A 190 18.77 -0.69 -28.22
CA GLY A 190 17.69 0.19 -28.70
C GLY A 190 17.12 1.15 -27.66
N THR A 191 17.48 0.98 -26.39
CA THR A 191 16.99 1.81 -25.28
C THR A 191 17.41 3.25 -25.45
N ARG A 192 16.46 4.17 -25.30
CA ARG A 192 16.65 5.59 -25.56
C ARG A 192 17.67 6.21 -24.60
N ARG A 193 18.58 7.02 -25.16
CA ARG A 193 19.63 7.74 -24.38
C ARG A 193 19.64 9.24 -24.61
N THR A 194 19.06 9.71 -25.72
CA THR A 194 19.07 11.12 -26.11
C THR A 194 17.65 11.62 -26.40
N SER A 195 17.53 12.94 -26.54
CA SER A 195 16.28 13.61 -26.97
C SER A 195 16.13 13.68 -28.50
N ASP A 196 16.95 12.96 -29.26
CA ASP A 196 16.86 12.90 -30.72
C ASP A 196 15.60 12.16 -31.14
N LEU A 197 14.94 12.52 -32.25
CA LEU A 197 13.71 11.82 -32.66
C LEU A 197 13.95 10.32 -32.88
N ILE A 198 15.10 9.98 -33.48
CA ILE A 198 15.58 8.62 -33.68
C ILE A 198 17.05 8.59 -33.26
N ASP A 199 17.39 7.80 -32.24
CA ASP A 199 18.74 7.71 -31.64
C ASP A 199 19.45 6.38 -31.94
N THR A 200 18.89 5.56 -32.84
CA THR A 200 19.50 4.31 -33.31
C THR A 200 19.22 4.05 -34.78
N THR A 201 20.19 3.44 -35.45
CA THR A 201 20.09 3.02 -36.87
C THR A 201 19.82 1.52 -37.04
N ASP A 202 19.89 0.74 -35.96
CA ASP A 202 19.80 -0.73 -35.98
C ASP A 202 18.42 -1.21 -35.49
N GLY A 203 17.97 -2.37 -35.99
CA GLY A 203 16.73 -3.04 -35.61
C GLY A 203 15.57 -2.89 -36.61
N LEU A 204 14.36 -3.22 -36.17
CA LEU A 204 13.14 -3.10 -36.97
C LEU A 204 12.59 -1.69 -36.78
N ARG A 205 12.78 -0.83 -37.78
CA ARG A 205 12.39 0.58 -37.73
C ARG A 205 11.62 1.00 -38.97
N VAL A 206 10.61 1.82 -38.79
CA VAL A 206 9.89 2.51 -39.87
C VAL A 206 10.16 4.02 -39.81
N GLN A 207 9.76 4.75 -40.85
CA GLN A 207 9.88 6.21 -40.88
C GLN A 207 8.95 6.87 -39.86
N SER A 208 9.17 8.16 -39.61
CA SER A 208 8.30 8.95 -38.73
C SER A 208 6.83 8.87 -39.16
N ASP A 209 5.94 8.88 -38.17
CA ASP A 209 4.49 8.83 -38.37
C ASP A 209 4.00 7.58 -39.16
N GLN A 210 4.79 6.50 -39.18
CA GLN A 210 4.42 5.20 -39.76
C GLN A 210 4.14 4.12 -38.69
N SER A 211 3.40 3.08 -39.09
CA SER A 211 3.04 1.95 -38.23
C SER A 211 4.02 0.78 -38.35
N LEU A 212 4.31 0.13 -37.24
CA LEU A 212 5.10 -1.11 -37.12
C LEU A 212 4.33 -2.13 -36.29
N ALA A 213 3.93 -3.25 -36.89
CA ALA A 213 3.07 -4.24 -36.23
C ALA A 213 3.63 -5.66 -36.28
N LEU A 214 3.61 -6.35 -35.14
CA LEU A 214 3.98 -7.76 -35.00
C LEU A 214 2.81 -8.51 -34.34
N ILE A 215 2.06 -9.26 -35.16
CA ILE A 215 0.80 -9.89 -34.73
C ILE A 215 0.84 -11.40 -35.00
N GLY A 216 1.01 -12.22 -33.97
CA GLY A 216 1.19 -13.65 -34.17
C GLY A 216 0.54 -14.53 -33.12
N GLY A 217 1.02 -15.77 -33.00
CA GLY A 217 0.85 -16.61 -31.82
C GLY A 217 1.57 -15.97 -30.64
N ASP A 218 2.53 -16.64 -30.03
CA ASP A 218 3.42 -15.97 -29.07
C ASP A 218 4.32 -14.93 -29.77
N VAL A 219 4.63 -13.83 -29.08
CA VAL A 219 5.56 -12.79 -29.56
C VAL A 219 6.72 -12.66 -28.57
N ASN A 220 7.92 -13.03 -29.02
CA ASN A 220 9.13 -13.07 -28.20
C ASN A 220 10.16 -12.05 -28.69
N LEU A 221 10.50 -11.08 -27.86
CA LEU A 221 11.44 -10.01 -28.16
C LEU A 221 12.65 -10.12 -27.21
N GLU A 222 13.83 -10.44 -27.77
CA GLU A 222 15.07 -10.64 -27.01
C GLU A 222 16.13 -9.63 -27.45
N GLY A 223 16.40 -8.62 -26.63
CA GLY A 223 17.27 -7.51 -26.98
C GLY A 223 16.84 -6.77 -28.25
N ALA A 224 15.57 -6.88 -28.61
CA ALA A 224 15.03 -6.34 -29.85
C ALA A 224 14.95 -4.81 -29.80
N THR A 225 14.99 -4.19 -30.98
CA THR A 225 14.73 -2.75 -31.16
C THR A 225 13.58 -2.62 -32.16
N LEU A 226 12.42 -2.17 -31.69
CA LEU A 226 11.26 -1.82 -32.50
C LEU A 226 11.05 -0.31 -32.39
N LYS A 227 11.10 0.42 -33.50
CA LYS A 227 11.13 1.89 -33.44
C LYS A 227 10.35 2.61 -34.53
N THR A 228 9.70 3.70 -34.14
CA THR A 228 9.13 4.73 -35.02
C THR A 228 9.19 6.06 -34.29
N ALA A 229 9.25 7.19 -35.01
CA ALA A 229 9.19 8.51 -34.39
C ALA A 229 7.77 9.08 -34.54
N GLY A 230 7.01 9.13 -33.44
CA GLY A 230 5.64 9.67 -33.44
C GLY A 230 4.57 8.78 -34.12
N GLY A 231 5.00 7.67 -34.73
CA GLY A 231 4.14 6.69 -35.40
C GLY A 231 3.42 5.75 -34.44
N GLN A 232 3.06 4.56 -34.93
CA GLN A 232 2.27 3.58 -34.19
C GLN A 232 3.00 2.24 -34.08
N ILE A 233 3.04 1.62 -32.89
CA ILE A 233 3.56 0.27 -32.70
C ILE A 233 2.45 -0.64 -32.15
N GLU A 234 2.25 -1.78 -32.79
CA GLU A 234 1.22 -2.76 -32.44
C GLU A 234 1.87 -4.12 -32.13
N LEU A 235 1.70 -4.59 -30.89
CA LEU A 235 2.14 -5.93 -30.47
C LEU A 235 0.90 -6.75 -30.07
N GLY A 236 0.62 -7.79 -30.84
CA GLY A 236 -0.59 -8.61 -30.67
C GLY A 236 -0.27 -10.09 -30.64
N SER A 237 -0.86 -10.81 -29.69
CA SER A 237 -0.71 -12.26 -29.55
C SER A 237 -2.05 -12.96 -29.50
N VAL A 238 -2.35 -13.77 -30.52
CA VAL A 238 -3.61 -14.50 -30.72
C VAL A 238 -3.35 -16.00 -30.58
N ALA A 239 -4.07 -16.69 -29.70
CA ALA A 239 -3.88 -18.12 -29.42
C ALA A 239 -5.05 -18.97 -29.94
N GLY A 240 -5.17 -19.08 -31.26
CA GLY A 240 -6.19 -19.90 -31.95
C GLY A 240 -7.06 -19.09 -32.90
N ASP A 241 -8.26 -19.62 -33.22
CA ASP A 241 -9.20 -18.94 -34.10
C ASP A 241 -9.59 -17.55 -33.56
N GLY A 242 -9.54 -16.55 -34.43
CA GLY A 242 -9.82 -15.18 -34.07
C GLY A 242 -9.75 -14.23 -35.26
N PHE A 243 -10.43 -13.10 -35.13
CA PHE A 243 -10.39 -12.02 -36.11
C PHE A 243 -9.85 -10.75 -35.48
N VAL A 244 -8.74 -10.27 -36.01
CA VAL A 244 -8.17 -8.95 -35.66
C VAL A 244 -8.58 -7.98 -36.75
N LYS A 245 -9.40 -7.01 -36.40
CA LYS A 245 -9.88 -6.00 -37.37
C LYS A 245 -8.80 -4.95 -37.59
N PHE A 246 -8.69 -4.52 -38.84
CA PHE A 246 -7.74 -3.54 -39.32
C PHE A 246 -8.45 -2.24 -39.67
N THR A 247 -8.01 -1.13 -39.07
CA THR A 247 -8.59 0.19 -39.31
C THR A 247 -7.48 1.14 -39.77
N PRO A 248 -7.54 1.68 -41.00
CA PRO A 248 -6.56 2.67 -41.48
C PRO A 248 -6.58 3.95 -40.62
N THR A 249 -5.40 4.49 -40.34
CA THR A 249 -5.22 5.74 -39.59
C THR A 249 -4.30 6.70 -40.34
N ASN A 250 -4.25 7.96 -39.89
CA ASN A 250 -3.31 8.94 -40.45
C ASN A 250 -1.83 8.60 -40.15
N LYS A 251 -1.56 7.64 -39.26
CA LYS A 251 -0.23 7.13 -38.90
C LYS A 251 0.06 5.75 -39.50
N GLY A 252 -0.79 5.27 -40.40
CA GLY A 252 -0.76 3.93 -40.98
C GLY A 252 -2.04 3.16 -40.64
N PHE A 253 -2.06 2.41 -39.55
CA PHE A 253 -3.21 1.57 -39.17
C PHE A 253 -3.23 1.23 -37.67
N SER A 254 -4.43 0.98 -37.14
CA SER A 254 -4.68 0.49 -35.79
C SER A 254 -5.39 -0.87 -35.82
N LEU A 255 -5.25 -1.63 -34.74
CA LEU A 255 -5.81 -2.99 -34.65
C LEU A 255 -6.83 -3.12 -33.51
N GLU A 256 -7.94 -3.79 -33.82
CA GLU A 256 -9.03 -4.07 -32.89
C GLU A 256 -9.16 -5.58 -32.67
N TYR A 257 -9.33 -5.99 -31.39
CA TYR A 257 -9.25 -7.38 -30.97
C TYR A 257 -10.57 -7.94 -30.43
N ASP A 258 -11.70 -7.27 -30.68
CA ASP A 258 -13.03 -7.71 -30.19
C ASP A 258 -13.43 -9.09 -30.72
N GLY A 259 -12.89 -9.48 -31.88
CA GLY A 259 -13.08 -10.81 -32.48
C GLY A 259 -12.08 -11.87 -32.04
N VAL A 260 -11.26 -11.63 -30.99
CA VAL A 260 -10.24 -12.56 -30.51
C VAL A 260 -10.64 -13.15 -29.15
N PRO A 261 -10.99 -14.45 -29.09
CA PRO A 261 -11.41 -15.10 -27.85
C PRO A 261 -10.24 -15.51 -26.94
N ASN A 262 -9.09 -15.87 -27.53
CA ASN A 262 -7.94 -16.41 -26.81
C ASN A 262 -6.68 -15.65 -27.22
N PHE A 263 -5.92 -15.19 -26.22
CA PHE A 263 -4.64 -14.50 -26.43
C PHE A 263 -3.47 -15.41 -26.05
N GLY A 264 -2.34 -15.26 -26.74
CA GLY A 264 -1.06 -15.90 -26.39
C GLY A 264 -0.18 -14.97 -25.54
N ASN A 265 1.10 -15.29 -25.39
CA ASN A 265 2.01 -14.51 -24.55
C ASN A 265 2.86 -13.52 -25.36
N ILE A 266 3.21 -12.41 -24.72
CA ILE A 266 4.17 -11.44 -25.23
C ILE A 266 5.30 -11.30 -24.20
N GLN A 267 6.54 -11.54 -24.62
CA GLN A 267 7.71 -11.47 -23.74
C GLN A 267 8.78 -10.55 -24.30
N LEU A 268 9.25 -9.61 -23.47
CA LEU A 268 10.34 -8.69 -23.74
C LEU A 268 11.47 -8.96 -22.73
N SER A 269 12.66 -9.27 -23.22
CA SER A 269 13.83 -9.55 -22.37
C SER A 269 15.12 -8.96 -22.93
N ARG A 270 16.22 -9.05 -22.16
CA ARG A 270 17.59 -8.67 -22.56
C ARG A 270 17.73 -7.24 -23.11
N LYS A 271 17.12 -6.26 -22.43
CA LYS A 271 17.13 -4.83 -22.82
C LYS A 271 16.42 -4.58 -24.16
N THR A 272 15.27 -5.20 -24.35
CA THR A 272 14.41 -4.89 -25.51
C THR A 272 13.88 -3.46 -25.41
N ALA A 273 13.82 -2.75 -26.53
CA ALA A 273 13.22 -1.42 -26.63
C ALA A 273 12.11 -1.40 -27.68
N VAL A 274 10.91 -1.06 -27.23
CA VAL A 274 9.75 -0.76 -28.08
C VAL A 274 9.44 0.72 -27.92
N ASP A 275 9.86 1.53 -28.88
CA ASP A 275 9.90 2.98 -28.72
C ASP A 275 9.18 3.69 -29.88
N ALA A 276 8.09 4.38 -29.56
CA ALA A 276 7.34 5.21 -30.50
C ALA A 276 7.53 6.72 -30.24
N SER A 277 8.43 7.10 -29.32
CA SER A 277 8.67 8.48 -28.92
C SER A 277 8.99 9.38 -30.12
N GLY A 278 8.51 10.61 -30.08
CA GLY A 278 8.64 11.53 -31.21
C GLY A 278 8.30 12.96 -30.83
N GLU A 279 8.02 13.81 -31.83
CA GLU A 279 7.69 15.21 -31.57
C GLU A 279 6.54 15.38 -30.57
N GLY A 280 5.60 14.44 -30.57
CA GLY A 280 4.53 14.34 -29.59
C GLY A 280 4.24 12.92 -29.13
N GLY A 281 5.24 12.05 -29.02
CA GLY A 281 5.00 10.64 -28.69
C GLY A 281 4.19 9.89 -29.77
N GLY A 282 4.42 8.60 -29.89
CA GLY A 282 3.66 7.72 -30.78
C GLY A 282 2.56 6.98 -30.04
N ASP A 283 1.78 6.20 -30.78
CA ASP A 283 0.79 5.29 -30.20
C ASP A 283 1.43 3.91 -30.03
N ILE A 284 1.28 3.28 -28.87
CA ILE A 284 1.69 1.90 -28.64
C ILE A 284 0.52 1.12 -28.05
N GLN A 285 0.18 0.01 -28.69
CA GLN A 285 -0.81 -0.92 -28.20
C GLN A 285 -0.20 -2.33 -28.04
N VAL A 286 -0.38 -2.90 -26.86
CA VAL A 286 0.06 -4.25 -26.52
C VAL A 286 -1.16 -5.07 -26.11
N ARG A 287 -1.40 -6.21 -26.78
CA ARG A 287 -2.53 -7.09 -26.50
C ARG A 287 -2.08 -8.56 -26.42
N GLY A 288 -2.18 -9.16 -25.24
CA GLY A 288 -1.81 -10.55 -25.00
C GLY A 288 -2.55 -11.15 -23.80
N LYS A 289 -2.21 -12.38 -23.44
CA LYS A 289 -2.67 -13.08 -22.24
C LYS A 289 -1.77 -12.74 -21.07
N ARG A 290 -0.49 -13.12 -21.17
CA ARG A 290 0.58 -12.66 -20.26
C ARG A 290 1.54 -11.78 -21.01
N VAL A 291 1.85 -10.63 -20.43
CA VAL A 291 2.82 -9.67 -20.96
C VAL A 291 3.94 -9.51 -19.94
N THR A 292 5.17 -9.85 -20.32
CA THR A 292 6.31 -9.88 -19.39
C THR A 292 7.46 -9.02 -19.91
N LEU A 293 7.97 -8.11 -19.08
CA LEU A 293 9.14 -7.26 -19.38
C LEU A 293 10.25 -7.53 -18.35
N THR A 294 11.39 -8.05 -18.80
CA THR A 294 12.57 -8.36 -17.95
C THR A 294 13.86 -7.69 -18.40
N ASP A 295 14.85 -7.67 -17.51
CA ASP A 295 16.26 -7.35 -17.81
C ASP A 295 16.48 -5.97 -18.45
N GLY A 296 15.76 -4.95 -17.96
CA GLY A 296 15.85 -3.57 -18.45
C GLY A 296 15.09 -3.34 -19.76
N SER A 297 14.09 -4.17 -20.07
CA SER A 297 13.28 -4.00 -21.29
C SER A 297 12.20 -2.94 -21.12
N GLN A 298 12.01 -2.09 -22.14
CA GLN A 298 11.19 -0.88 -22.05
C GLN A 298 10.19 -0.76 -23.19
N ILE A 299 9.01 -0.23 -22.87
CA ILE A 299 8.03 0.27 -23.84
C ILE A 299 7.85 1.77 -23.58
N GLU A 300 8.11 2.60 -24.59
CA GLU A 300 8.21 4.06 -24.42
C GLU A 300 7.46 4.83 -25.51
N ALA A 301 6.63 5.79 -25.11
CA ALA A 301 5.86 6.68 -25.98
C ALA A 301 6.03 8.17 -25.57
N SER A 302 7.28 8.61 -25.38
CA SER A 302 7.59 9.92 -24.81
C SER A 302 7.45 11.09 -25.79
N THR A 303 7.08 12.26 -25.26
CA THR A 303 6.99 13.53 -25.97
C THR A 303 8.35 14.23 -25.96
N LEU A 304 8.93 14.45 -27.14
CA LEU A 304 10.28 14.99 -27.31
C LEU A 304 10.30 16.46 -27.75
N ARG A 305 9.20 17.00 -28.30
CA ARG A 305 9.14 18.38 -28.81
C ARG A 305 7.78 19.03 -28.49
N SER A 306 7.10 19.58 -29.48
CA SER A 306 5.98 20.52 -29.33
C SER A 306 4.64 19.97 -29.83
N LYS A 307 4.57 18.71 -30.27
CA LYS A 307 3.29 18.05 -30.57
C LYS A 307 2.81 17.27 -29.34
N SER A 308 1.51 17.11 -29.16
CA SER A 308 0.97 16.37 -28.01
C SER A 308 1.09 14.85 -28.17
N GLY A 309 1.30 14.17 -27.02
CA GLY A 309 1.36 12.72 -26.78
C GLY A 309 0.40 11.83 -27.59
N GLY A 310 0.89 10.75 -28.21
CA GLY A 310 0.10 9.55 -28.60
C GLY A 310 -0.06 8.56 -27.44
N ASN A 311 -1.00 7.62 -27.49
CA ASN A 311 -1.40 6.80 -26.33
C ASN A 311 -0.51 5.57 -26.11
N LEU A 312 -0.24 5.20 -24.84
CA LEU A 312 0.35 3.90 -24.49
C LEU A 312 -0.69 3.03 -23.78
N VAL A 313 -1.06 1.92 -24.42
CA VAL A 313 -2.12 1.01 -23.95
C VAL A 313 -1.58 -0.42 -23.84
N VAL A 314 -1.71 -1.01 -22.66
CA VAL A 314 -1.36 -2.41 -22.40
C VAL A 314 -2.57 -3.17 -21.91
N ASN A 315 -2.96 -4.19 -22.64
CA ASN A 315 -4.08 -5.06 -22.32
C ASN A 315 -3.59 -6.50 -22.21
N ALA A 316 -3.54 -7.03 -21.00
CA ALA A 316 -3.14 -8.42 -20.71
C ALA A 316 -4.31 -9.18 -20.11
N SER A 317 -4.85 -10.21 -20.76
CA SER A 317 -6.07 -10.86 -20.23
C SER A 317 -5.85 -11.62 -18.92
N GLU A 318 -4.60 -11.95 -18.57
CA GLU A 318 -4.23 -12.67 -17.34
C GLU A 318 -3.26 -11.84 -16.48
N SER A 319 -2.05 -11.53 -16.96
CA SER A 319 -1.06 -10.79 -16.16
C SER A 319 -0.17 -9.84 -16.96
N LEU A 320 0.19 -8.72 -16.33
CA LEU A 320 1.29 -7.85 -16.73
C LEU A 320 2.38 -7.94 -15.66
N GLU A 321 3.59 -8.34 -16.06
CA GLU A 321 4.72 -8.60 -15.16
C GLU A 321 5.93 -7.76 -15.58
N LEU A 322 6.35 -6.86 -14.69
CA LEU A 322 7.52 -6.00 -14.88
C LEU A 322 8.58 -6.39 -13.84
N SER A 323 9.77 -6.78 -14.28
CA SER A 323 10.82 -7.22 -13.36
C SER A 323 12.21 -6.82 -13.83
N GLY A 324 13.04 -6.37 -12.91
CA GLY A 324 14.47 -6.17 -13.15
C GLY A 324 14.81 -4.84 -13.81
N TYR A 325 16.10 -4.67 -14.05
CA TYR A 325 16.70 -3.47 -14.60
C TYR A 325 18.05 -3.81 -15.22
N HIS A 326 18.65 -2.85 -15.91
CA HIS A 326 20.01 -2.90 -16.42
C HIS A 326 20.78 -1.64 -16.02
N ILE A 327 22.06 -1.79 -15.67
CA ILE A 327 22.99 -0.66 -15.51
C ILE A 327 23.98 -0.73 -16.65
N SER A 328 24.09 0.33 -17.43
CA SER A 328 25.06 0.40 -18.52
C SER A 328 26.48 0.68 -18.02
N SER A 329 27.46 0.52 -18.93
CA SER A 329 28.88 0.73 -18.63
C SER A 329 29.22 2.15 -18.17
N ASP A 330 28.43 3.15 -18.58
CA ASP A 330 28.50 4.55 -18.15
C ASP A 330 27.70 4.84 -16.86
N GLY A 331 27.15 3.81 -16.21
CA GLY A 331 26.45 3.90 -14.93
C GLY A 331 24.99 4.33 -15.02
N LEU A 332 24.42 4.50 -16.21
CA LEU A 332 23.00 4.83 -16.37
C LEU A 332 22.12 3.64 -16.01
N PHE A 333 21.03 3.92 -15.31
CA PHE A 333 20.06 2.95 -14.81
C PHE A 333 18.85 2.87 -15.75
N PHE A 334 18.54 1.66 -16.24
CA PHE A 334 17.44 1.38 -17.15
C PHE A 334 16.51 0.32 -16.54
N PRO A 335 15.41 0.73 -15.89
CA PRO A 335 14.45 -0.21 -15.33
C PRO A 335 13.65 -0.89 -16.44
N SER A 336 13.23 -2.14 -16.22
CA SER A 336 12.16 -2.73 -17.04
C SER A 336 10.88 -1.95 -16.79
N GLY A 337 10.12 -1.59 -17.83
CA GLY A 337 8.97 -0.73 -17.58
C GLY A 337 8.22 -0.13 -18.76
N LEU A 338 7.25 0.70 -18.40
CA LEU A 338 6.42 1.50 -19.31
C LEU A 338 6.67 2.99 -19.07
N PHE A 339 6.86 3.76 -20.14
CA PHE A 339 7.27 5.16 -20.07
C PHE A 339 6.47 6.06 -21.02
N SER A 340 5.94 7.17 -20.48
CA SER A 340 5.29 8.23 -21.25
C SER A 340 5.69 9.58 -20.65
N GLN A 341 6.87 10.07 -21.00
CA GLN A 341 7.46 11.24 -20.34
C GLN A 341 7.50 12.47 -21.25
N VAL A 342 7.53 13.66 -20.65
CA VAL A 342 7.90 14.90 -21.35
C VAL A 342 9.39 15.14 -21.18
N TYR A 343 10.16 15.08 -22.26
CA TYR A 343 11.62 15.24 -22.18
C TYR A 343 12.04 16.70 -21.90
N PRO A 344 13.26 16.97 -21.41
CA PRO A 344 13.69 18.31 -20.95
C PRO A 344 13.50 19.48 -21.91
N THR A 345 13.56 19.24 -23.22
CA THR A 345 13.39 20.29 -24.26
C THR A 345 11.98 20.34 -24.84
N ALA A 346 11.11 19.41 -24.45
CA ALA A 346 9.74 19.33 -24.92
C ALA A 346 8.84 20.38 -24.25
N THR A 347 7.86 20.88 -24.99
CA THR A 347 6.90 21.90 -24.53
C THR A 347 5.46 21.43 -24.57
N ALA A 348 5.21 20.27 -25.18
CA ALA A 348 3.89 19.66 -25.23
C ALA A 348 3.73 18.57 -24.18
N ASN A 349 2.49 18.13 -24.00
CA ASN A 349 2.12 17.21 -22.93
C ASN A 349 2.46 15.76 -23.28
N ALA A 350 2.72 14.95 -22.26
CA ALA A 350 2.76 13.50 -22.37
C ALA A 350 1.34 12.93 -22.39
N SER A 351 1.21 11.70 -22.89
CA SER A 351 -0.04 10.95 -22.85
C SER A 351 -0.13 10.09 -21.60
N ASN A 352 -1.31 9.51 -21.38
CA ASN A 352 -1.51 8.59 -20.27
C ASN A 352 -1.01 7.18 -20.60
N ILE A 353 -0.56 6.47 -19.58
CA ILE A 353 -0.33 5.03 -19.59
C ILE A 353 -1.62 4.35 -19.13
N ASN A 354 -2.22 3.52 -19.99
CA ASN A 354 -3.47 2.82 -19.68
C ASN A 354 -3.23 1.31 -19.65
N ILE A 355 -3.58 0.66 -18.54
CA ILE A 355 -3.33 -0.75 -18.30
C ILE A 355 -4.64 -1.44 -17.91
N THR A 356 -4.99 -2.48 -18.65
CA THR A 356 -6.07 -3.41 -18.26
C THR A 356 -5.49 -4.80 -18.12
N THR A 357 -5.65 -5.42 -16.94
CA THR A 357 -5.09 -6.76 -16.68
C THR A 357 -5.92 -7.60 -15.72
N GLY A 358 -5.68 -8.90 -15.65
CA GLY A 358 -6.12 -9.71 -14.51
C GLY A 358 -5.34 -9.32 -13.26
N SER A 359 -4.01 -9.42 -13.33
CA SER A 359 -3.08 -8.98 -12.27
C SER A 359 -1.91 -8.17 -12.81
N LEU A 360 -1.37 -7.25 -12.01
CA LEU A 360 -0.16 -6.47 -12.28
C LEU A 360 0.90 -6.75 -11.21
N SER A 361 2.13 -7.07 -11.62
CA SER A 361 3.26 -7.22 -10.72
C SER A 361 4.46 -6.36 -11.17
N ILE A 362 5.03 -5.60 -10.23
CA ILE A 362 6.20 -4.73 -10.45
C ILE A 362 7.25 -5.03 -9.38
N ASN A 363 8.32 -5.72 -9.77
CA ASN A 363 9.32 -6.20 -8.82
C ASN A 363 10.74 -5.84 -9.28
N ASN A 364 11.71 -6.05 -8.40
CA ASN A 364 13.14 -5.96 -8.74
C ASN A 364 13.51 -4.64 -9.44
N LYS A 365 13.02 -3.49 -8.94
CA LYS A 365 13.30 -2.14 -9.45
C LYS A 365 12.65 -1.78 -10.79
N ALA A 366 11.67 -2.55 -11.24
CA ALA A 366 10.89 -2.22 -12.44
C ALA A 366 10.00 -0.99 -12.22
N ARG A 367 9.61 -0.29 -13.30
CA ARG A 367 8.90 1.00 -13.18
C ARG A 367 7.78 1.22 -14.20
N ILE A 368 6.81 2.06 -13.80
CA ILE A 368 5.86 2.71 -14.70
C ILE A 368 5.98 4.22 -14.44
N ASP A 369 6.29 5.02 -15.46
CA ASP A 369 6.54 6.45 -15.29
C ASP A 369 5.88 7.31 -16.39
N SER A 370 5.15 8.35 -15.95
CA SER A 370 4.42 9.28 -16.80
C SER A 370 4.77 10.76 -16.57
N GLY A 371 5.86 11.04 -15.85
CA GLY A 371 6.20 12.41 -15.41
C GLY A 371 6.69 13.38 -16.50
N THR A 372 6.96 14.62 -16.07
CA THR A 372 7.50 15.69 -16.93
C THR A 372 8.88 16.15 -16.47
N PHE A 373 9.83 16.20 -17.40
CA PHE A 373 11.15 16.84 -17.26
C PHE A 373 11.23 18.16 -18.04
N GLY A 374 10.25 18.43 -18.91
CA GLY A 374 10.21 19.58 -19.82
C GLY A 374 9.26 20.69 -19.36
N ARG A 375 8.64 21.39 -20.33
CA ARG A 375 7.72 22.52 -20.09
C ARG A 375 6.25 22.21 -20.37
N GLY A 376 5.93 20.94 -20.65
CA GLY A 376 4.56 20.45 -20.83
C GLY A 376 4.08 19.63 -19.63
N ASN A 377 2.79 19.34 -19.58
CA ASN A 377 2.18 18.54 -18.52
C ASN A 377 2.59 17.06 -18.65
N GLY A 378 2.88 16.42 -17.52
CA GLY A 378 3.06 14.97 -17.43
C GLY A 378 1.73 14.25 -17.62
N GLY A 379 1.80 13.01 -18.09
CA GLY A 379 0.66 12.12 -18.23
C GLY A 379 0.21 11.55 -16.89
N GLY A 380 -0.88 10.78 -16.92
CA GLY A 380 -1.34 9.98 -15.79
C GLY A 380 -1.11 8.49 -16.00
N VAL A 381 -1.18 7.73 -14.91
CA VAL A 381 -1.16 6.26 -14.94
C VAL A 381 -2.54 5.74 -14.56
N ASN A 382 -3.20 5.00 -15.45
CA ASN A 382 -4.51 4.40 -15.21
C ASN A 382 -4.38 2.88 -15.25
N ILE A 383 -4.60 2.23 -14.11
CA ILE A 383 -4.52 0.77 -13.95
C ILE A 383 -5.90 0.23 -13.58
N ASN A 384 -6.37 -0.74 -14.37
CA ASN A 384 -7.54 -1.53 -14.09
C ASN A 384 -7.15 -3.02 -14.04
N ALA A 385 -6.93 -3.54 -12.84
CA ALA A 385 -6.65 -4.94 -12.59
C ALA A 385 -7.91 -5.63 -12.04
N ASN A 386 -8.26 -6.83 -12.50
CA ASN A 386 -9.44 -7.53 -11.96
C ASN A 386 -9.17 -8.09 -10.55
N ASP A 387 -7.95 -8.55 -10.30
CA ASP A 387 -7.59 -9.31 -9.11
C ASP A 387 -6.61 -8.55 -8.23
N THR A 388 -5.37 -8.34 -8.70
CA THR A 388 -4.30 -7.80 -7.84
C THR A 388 -3.38 -6.83 -8.55
N VAL A 389 -2.90 -5.84 -7.79
CA VAL A 389 -1.73 -5.04 -8.12
C VAL A 389 -0.72 -5.26 -7.00
N SER A 390 0.50 -5.66 -7.34
CA SER A 390 1.57 -5.92 -6.38
C SER A 390 2.86 -5.22 -6.80
N LEU A 391 3.44 -4.45 -5.88
CA LEU A 391 4.74 -3.83 -6.04
C LEU A 391 5.66 -4.34 -4.93
N ASP A 392 6.82 -4.87 -5.29
CA ASP A 392 7.77 -5.42 -4.32
C ASP A 392 9.19 -4.90 -4.50
N GLY A 393 9.79 -4.48 -3.40
CA GLY A 393 11.19 -4.11 -3.30
C GLY A 393 11.48 -2.65 -3.62
N LYS A 394 12.62 -2.16 -3.12
CA LYS A 394 13.13 -0.81 -3.38
C LYS A 394 13.19 -0.50 -4.87
N ASP A 395 12.91 0.76 -5.22
CA ASP A 395 12.97 1.30 -6.58
C ASP A 395 11.94 0.70 -7.56
N SER A 396 11.11 -0.25 -7.10
CA SER A 396 9.89 -0.67 -7.80
C SER A 396 8.85 0.45 -7.64
N LEU A 397 8.48 1.09 -8.75
CA LEU A 397 7.85 2.41 -8.72
C LEU A 397 6.73 2.56 -9.75
N ILE A 398 5.62 3.16 -9.33
CA ILE A 398 4.65 3.81 -10.23
C ILE A 398 4.73 5.32 -10.00
N SER A 399 5.00 6.12 -11.04
CA SER A 399 5.19 7.57 -10.88
C SER A 399 4.50 8.46 -11.92
N SER A 400 4.10 9.65 -11.47
CA SER A 400 3.58 10.76 -12.26
C SER A 400 4.08 12.09 -11.67
N ASN A 401 5.37 12.40 -11.86
CA ASN A 401 6.06 13.51 -11.19
C ASN A 401 6.28 14.75 -12.08
N VAL A 402 6.33 15.93 -11.46
CA VAL A 402 6.94 17.14 -12.05
C VAL A 402 8.40 17.18 -11.61
N PHE A 403 9.33 16.70 -12.44
CA PHE A 403 10.74 16.54 -12.05
C PHE A 403 11.50 17.86 -11.94
N PHE A 404 12.69 17.82 -11.33
CA PHE A 404 13.54 18.99 -11.14
C PHE A 404 13.80 19.75 -12.45
N GLY A 405 13.53 21.06 -12.45
CA GLY A 405 13.70 21.94 -13.62
C GLY A 405 12.51 21.96 -14.57
N ALA A 406 11.56 21.03 -14.44
CA ALA A 406 10.35 20.97 -15.27
C ALA A 406 9.35 22.08 -14.91
N VAL A 407 8.47 22.40 -15.86
CA VAL A 407 7.33 23.29 -15.70
C VAL A 407 6.10 22.62 -16.29
N GLY A 408 5.09 22.32 -15.48
CA GLY A 408 3.86 21.66 -15.94
C GLY A 408 3.18 20.92 -14.79
N ASP A 409 1.93 20.54 -15.01
CA ASP A 409 1.16 19.75 -14.04
C ASP A 409 1.23 18.25 -14.39
N THR A 410 0.89 17.35 -13.46
CA THR A 410 0.67 15.92 -13.76
C THR A 410 -0.77 15.51 -13.50
N ALA A 411 -1.23 14.47 -14.21
CA ALA A 411 -2.60 13.97 -14.07
C ALA A 411 -2.79 13.02 -12.87
N GLY A 412 -1.70 12.50 -12.28
CA GLY A 412 -1.74 11.62 -11.12
C GLY A 412 -1.87 10.14 -11.49
N ILE A 413 -2.33 9.34 -10.54
CA ILE A 413 -2.33 7.88 -10.63
C ILE A 413 -3.69 7.35 -10.20
N ASN A 414 -4.33 6.52 -11.04
CA ASN A 414 -5.59 5.85 -10.74
C ASN A 414 -5.39 4.33 -10.77
N ILE A 415 -5.72 3.64 -9.68
CA ILE A 415 -5.64 2.18 -9.56
C ILE A 415 -7.00 1.64 -9.17
N ASN A 416 -7.59 0.80 -10.01
CA ASN A 416 -8.76 -0.03 -9.72
C ASN A 416 -8.31 -1.50 -9.64
N THR A 417 -8.60 -2.19 -8.55
CA THR A 417 -8.13 -3.57 -8.31
C THR A 417 -9.02 -4.36 -7.34
N GLY A 418 -8.88 -5.69 -7.31
CA GLY A 418 -9.40 -6.48 -6.19
C GLY A 418 -8.62 -6.19 -4.90
N SER A 419 -7.30 -6.26 -4.95
CA SER A 419 -6.39 -5.90 -3.86
C SER A 419 -5.11 -5.20 -4.34
N LEU A 420 -4.52 -4.38 -3.48
CA LEU A 420 -3.23 -3.71 -3.69
C LEU A 420 -2.25 -4.09 -2.58
N PHE A 421 -1.05 -4.54 -2.97
CA PHE A 421 0.06 -4.83 -2.07
C PHE A 421 1.30 -4.02 -2.47
N VAL A 422 1.88 -3.29 -1.52
CA VAL A 422 3.13 -2.53 -1.72
C VAL A 422 4.09 -2.89 -0.60
N THR A 423 5.15 -3.62 -0.93
CA THR A 423 6.02 -4.28 0.07
C THR A 423 7.49 -3.97 -0.12
N ASN A 424 8.26 -4.15 0.96
CA ASN A 424 9.73 -4.13 0.94
C ASN A 424 10.36 -2.85 0.36
N GLY A 425 9.72 -1.69 0.55
CA GLY A 425 10.22 -0.38 0.12
C GLY A 425 9.80 0.05 -1.29
N ALA A 426 8.82 -0.62 -1.90
CA ALA A 426 8.22 -0.19 -3.16
C ALA A 426 7.34 1.07 -2.98
N GLN A 427 7.15 1.86 -4.05
CA GLN A 427 6.52 3.18 -3.93
C GLN A 427 5.52 3.50 -5.05
N ILE A 428 4.52 4.31 -4.72
CA ILE A 428 3.61 4.98 -5.66
C ILE A 428 3.77 6.49 -5.47
N GLN A 429 4.09 7.25 -6.51
CA GLN A 429 4.52 8.65 -6.36
C GLN A 429 3.86 9.63 -7.34
N SER A 430 3.34 10.74 -6.81
CA SER A 430 2.85 11.89 -7.59
C SER A 430 3.31 13.19 -6.93
N GLY A 431 4.58 13.55 -7.15
CA GLY A 431 5.25 14.67 -6.48
C GLY A 431 5.68 15.82 -7.40
N VAL A 432 6.11 16.92 -6.77
CA VAL A 432 6.58 18.15 -7.43
C VAL A 432 7.99 18.50 -6.99
N GLU A 433 8.95 18.38 -7.90
CA GLU A 433 10.34 18.86 -7.76
C GLU A 433 10.61 20.12 -8.58
N GLY A 434 9.85 20.31 -9.66
CA GLY A 434 9.92 21.47 -10.57
C GLY A 434 8.90 22.55 -10.23
N ARG A 435 8.18 23.06 -11.24
CA ARG A 435 7.11 24.05 -11.06
C ARG A 435 5.80 23.56 -11.68
N GLY A 436 4.73 23.52 -10.90
CA GLY A 436 3.42 23.02 -11.30
C GLY A 436 2.83 22.14 -10.20
N ASN A 437 1.65 21.57 -10.43
CA ASN A 437 0.90 20.79 -9.46
C ASN A 437 0.99 19.30 -9.78
N SER A 438 1.02 18.44 -8.77
CA SER A 438 0.87 17.01 -8.99
C SER A 438 -0.60 16.59 -8.95
N GLY A 439 -0.93 15.55 -9.71
CA GLY A 439 -2.26 14.94 -9.63
C GLY A 439 -2.43 14.05 -8.40
N THR A 440 -3.67 13.72 -8.06
CA THR A 440 -4.02 12.85 -6.93
C THR A 440 -3.57 11.40 -7.20
N VAL A 441 -3.19 10.68 -6.14
CA VAL A 441 -3.09 9.21 -6.17
C VAL A 441 -4.41 8.63 -5.66
N LYS A 442 -5.18 8.03 -6.56
CA LYS A 442 -6.49 7.42 -6.28
C LYS A 442 -6.43 5.90 -6.37
N ILE A 443 -6.80 5.22 -5.30
CA ILE A 443 -6.87 3.77 -5.20
C ILE A 443 -8.29 3.35 -4.86
N VAL A 444 -8.87 2.49 -5.69
CA VAL A 444 -10.14 1.81 -5.43
C VAL A 444 -9.84 0.31 -5.44
N ALA A 445 -9.82 -0.29 -4.26
CA ALA A 445 -9.68 -1.73 -4.10
C ALA A 445 -10.99 -2.33 -3.59
N ARG A 446 -11.39 -3.50 -4.08
CA ARG A 446 -12.59 -4.17 -3.56
C ARG A 446 -12.37 -4.70 -2.14
N ASP A 447 -11.21 -5.32 -1.90
CA ASP A 447 -10.99 -6.16 -0.73
C ASP A 447 -9.96 -5.55 0.23
N THR A 448 -8.72 -5.33 -0.20
CA THR A 448 -7.63 -4.90 0.69
C THR A 448 -6.61 -4.00 0.00
N VAL A 449 -6.14 -3.00 0.74
CA VAL A 449 -4.94 -2.22 0.44
C VAL A 449 -3.94 -2.43 1.57
N SER A 450 -2.72 -2.82 1.24
CA SER A 450 -1.68 -3.11 2.23
C SER A 450 -0.34 -2.49 1.83
N PHE A 451 0.25 -1.75 2.75
CA PHE A 451 1.63 -1.25 2.68
C PHE A 451 2.44 -1.88 3.81
N ASP A 452 3.53 -2.57 3.48
CA ASP A 452 4.32 -3.29 4.47
C ASP A 452 5.83 -3.10 4.31
N GLY A 453 6.47 -2.71 5.41
CA GLY A 453 7.91 -2.77 5.55
C GLY A 453 8.69 -1.60 4.98
N ARG A 454 10.01 -1.71 5.12
CA ARG A 454 11.00 -0.79 4.55
C ARG A 454 12.12 -1.59 3.90
N SER A 455 12.67 -1.12 2.78
CA SER A 455 13.90 -1.69 2.23
C SER A 455 15.10 -1.32 3.10
N GLU A 456 15.81 -2.34 3.58
CA GLU A 456 17.00 -2.20 4.45
C GLU A 456 16.77 -1.28 5.67
N GLY A 457 15.53 -1.20 6.15
CA GLY A 457 15.12 -0.28 7.23
C GLY A 457 15.09 1.21 6.84
N ARG A 458 15.41 1.57 5.59
CA ARG A 458 15.58 2.96 5.14
C ARG A 458 14.40 3.48 4.31
N PHE A 459 14.02 2.77 3.26
CA PHE A 459 13.04 3.25 2.28
C PHE A 459 11.68 2.62 2.54
N PRO A 460 10.64 3.39 2.90
CA PRO A 460 9.33 2.85 3.26
C PRO A 460 8.54 2.38 2.04
N SER A 461 7.78 1.29 2.22
CA SER A 461 6.65 1.00 1.35
C SER A 461 5.64 2.14 1.48
N SER A 462 5.36 2.86 0.38
CA SER A 462 4.68 4.15 0.53
C SER A 462 3.86 4.64 -0.66
N ILE A 463 2.91 5.53 -0.37
CA ILE A 463 2.40 6.53 -1.33
C ILE A 463 3.03 7.87 -0.99
N LEU A 464 3.62 8.54 -1.98
CA LEU A 464 4.30 9.82 -1.81
C LEU A 464 3.72 10.89 -2.75
N THR A 465 3.06 11.89 -2.18
CA THR A 465 2.53 13.06 -2.89
C THR A 465 3.14 14.33 -2.30
N THR A 466 4.44 14.55 -2.58
CA THR A 466 5.23 15.59 -1.90
C THR A 466 5.67 16.70 -2.84
N VAL A 467 5.53 17.96 -2.38
CA VAL A 467 6.21 19.12 -2.97
C VAL A 467 7.61 19.20 -2.34
N LEU A 468 8.65 18.83 -3.08
CA LEU A 468 10.03 18.73 -2.57
C LEU A 468 10.69 20.12 -2.41
N ASP A 469 11.84 20.20 -1.73
CA ASP A 469 12.50 21.46 -1.27
C ASP A 469 12.67 22.57 -2.32
N ARG A 470 12.75 22.21 -3.60
CA ARG A 470 12.88 23.13 -4.74
C ARG A 470 11.61 23.23 -5.58
N GLY A 471 10.64 22.38 -5.29
CA GLY A 471 9.33 22.33 -5.92
C GLY A 471 8.51 23.57 -5.62
N ARG A 472 7.75 24.02 -6.63
CA ARG A 472 6.75 25.07 -6.47
C ARG A 472 5.43 24.69 -7.12
N GLY A 473 4.40 24.51 -6.31
CA GLY A 473 3.04 24.17 -6.68
C GLY A 473 2.42 23.26 -5.63
N ASN A 474 1.20 22.79 -5.86
CA ASN A 474 0.44 22.05 -4.87
C ASN A 474 0.52 20.53 -5.11
N SER A 475 0.41 19.76 -4.04
CA SER A 475 0.24 18.30 -4.12
C SER A 475 -1.23 17.94 -4.35
N GLY A 476 -1.48 16.92 -5.18
CA GLY A 476 -2.81 16.40 -5.46
C GLY A 476 -3.42 15.51 -4.36
N GLY A 477 -2.62 15.09 -3.36
CA GLY A 477 -3.08 14.28 -2.24
C GLY A 477 -3.37 12.81 -2.57
N ILE A 478 -4.03 12.12 -1.64
CA ILE A 478 -4.23 10.67 -1.64
C ILE A 478 -5.71 10.35 -1.37
N ASP A 479 -6.31 9.50 -2.19
CA ASP A 479 -7.69 9.00 -2.02
C ASP A 479 -7.68 7.46 -2.07
N VAL A 480 -8.08 6.81 -0.98
CA VAL A 480 -8.12 5.34 -0.86
C VAL A 480 -9.52 4.89 -0.48
N THR A 481 -10.15 4.08 -1.34
CA THR A 481 -11.40 3.36 -1.04
C THR A 481 -11.13 1.86 -1.05
N THR A 482 -11.45 1.16 0.04
CA THR A 482 -11.13 -0.27 0.21
C THR A 482 -12.06 -1.00 1.19
N GLY A 483 -12.03 -2.34 1.20
CA GLY A 483 -12.60 -3.13 2.29
C GLY A 483 -11.84 -2.91 3.60
N SER A 484 -10.51 -3.06 3.56
CA SER A 484 -9.60 -2.77 4.69
C SER A 484 -8.30 -2.14 4.22
N LEU A 485 -7.70 -1.30 5.06
CA LEU A 485 -6.38 -0.69 4.87
C LEU A 485 -5.42 -1.13 5.98
N PHE A 486 -4.25 -1.66 5.59
CA PHE A 486 -3.17 -2.04 6.51
C PHE A 486 -1.89 -1.26 6.17
N LEU A 487 -1.30 -0.61 7.18
CA LEU A 487 0.07 -0.08 7.11
C LEU A 487 0.88 -0.71 8.24
N THR A 488 1.94 -1.43 7.90
CA THR A 488 2.76 -2.14 8.88
C THR A 488 4.25 -1.96 8.66
N ASN A 489 5.02 -2.16 9.73
CA ASN A 489 6.48 -2.28 9.68
C ASN A 489 7.22 -1.07 9.07
N GLY A 490 6.74 0.15 9.34
CA GLY A 490 7.37 1.39 8.91
C GLY A 490 6.88 1.91 7.56
N ALA A 491 5.71 1.45 7.10
CA ALA A 491 5.04 1.96 5.91
C ALA A 491 4.47 3.38 6.10
N GLU A 492 4.31 4.12 4.99
CA GLU A 492 3.97 5.55 5.03
C GLU A 492 2.96 5.95 3.93
N LEU A 493 1.96 6.77 4.28
CA LEU A 493 1.16 7.54 3.32
C LEU A 493 1.45 9.03 3.53
N ASP A 494 2.10 9.67 2.56
CA ASP A 494 2.62 11.03 2.71
C ASP A 494 2.03 12.00 1.68
N SER A 495 1.49 13.11 2.19
CA SER A 495 1.11 14.28 1.42
C SER A 495 1.75 15.52 2.03
N ASN A 496 3.04 15.75 1.74
CA ASN A 496 3.84 16.76 2.41
C ASN A 496 4.18 17.96 1.50
N THR A 497 4.47 19.11 2.11
CA THR A 497 5.12 20.23 1.44
C THR A 497 6.43 20.60 2.13
N ARG A 498 7.55 20.34 1.44
CA ARG A 498 8.92 20.76 1.80
C ARG A 498 9.40 21.95 0.97
N GLY A 499 8.73 22.22 -0.15
CA GLY A 499 8.95 23.34 -1.05
C GLY A 499 7.93 24.46 -0.84
N ARG A 500 7.44 25.06 -1.93
CA ARG A 500 6.43 26.13 -1.89
C ARG A 500 5.12 25.71 -2.53
N GLY A 501 4.06 25.65 -1.74
CA GLY A 501 2.71 25.29 -2.14
C GLY A 501 2.05 24.39 -1.09
N ASN A 502 0.76 24.14 -1.26
CA ASN A 502 -0.01 23.38 -0.27
C ASN A 502 0.22 21.87 -0.44
N ALA A 503 0.24 21.17 0.69
CA ALA A 503 0.04 19.72 0.71
C ALA A 503 -1.39 19.38 0.24
N GLY A 504 -1.57 18.16 -0.27
CA GLY A 504 -2.89 17.64 -0.63
C GLY A 504 -3.55 16.93 0.54
N ASN A 505 -4.86 16.73 0.47
CA ASN A 505 -5.58 15.99 1.51
C ASN A 505 -5.34 14.48 1.41
N ILE A 506 -5.51 13.77 2.51
CA ILE A 506 -5.52 12.31 2.58
C ILE A 506 -6.91 11.84 2.98
N PHE A 507 -7.61 11.19 2.06
CA PHE A 507 -8.95 10.66 2.29
C PHE A 507 -8.93 9.13 2.24
N ILE A 508 -9.40 8.50 3.31
CA ILE A 508 -9.45 7.05 3.44
C ILE A 508 -10.89 6.65 3.77
N ASN A 509 -11.47 5.83 2.91
CA ASN A 509 -12.78 5.22 3.10
C ASN A 509 -12.62 3.69 3.11
N ALA A 510 -12.53 3.10 4.29
CA ALA A 510 -12.44 1.66 4.48
C ALA A 510 -13.78 1.11 4.98
N GLN A 511 -14.27 -0.01 4.46
CA GLN A 511 -15.55 -0.56 4.94
C GLN A 511 -15.45 -1.15 6.34
N ASN A 512 -14.33 -1.84 6.62
CA ASN A 512 -14.18 -2.65 7.83
C ASN A 512 -13.17 -2.03 8.80
N GLN A 513 -11.94 -1.82 8.34
CA GLN A 513 -10.85 -1.44 9.24
C GLN A 513 -9.76 -0.62 8.55
N VAL A 514 -9.20 0.31 9.31
CA VAL A 514 -7.89 0.92 9.09
C VAL A 514 -6.98 0.50 10.24
N TYR A 515 -5.86 -0.16 9.93
CA TYR A 515 -4.92 -0.67 10.92
C TYR A 515 -3.51 -0.17 10.62
N LEU A 516 -2.91 0.53 11.58
CA LEU A 516 -1.52 0.97 11.52
C LEU A 516 -0.73 0.35 12.67
N SER A 517 0.42 -0.25 12.37
CA SER A 517 1.41 -0.67 13.38
C SER A 517 2.79 -0.17 12.99
N ASN A 518 3.42 0.62 13.87
CA ASN A 518 4.72 1.27 13.61
C ASN A 518 4.74 1.94 12.21
N SER A 519 3.70 2.70 11.86
CA SER A 519 3.49 3.24 10.51
C SER A 519 2.83 4.61 10.58
N PHE A 520 2.90 5.38 9.50
CA PHE A 520 2.56 6.80 9.52
C PHE A 520 1.62 7.20 8.37
N ILE A 521 0.65 8.07 8.68
CA ILE A 521 -0.08 8.85 7.69
C ILE A 521 0.25 10.32 7.97
N ASN A 522 0.94 10.96 7.03
CA ASN A 522 1.46 12.32 7.20
C ASN A 522 0.86 13.27 6.15
N SER A 523 0.38 14.39 6.63
CA SER A 523 0.11 15.58 5.83
C SER A 523 0.79 16.75 6.52
N LYS A 524 1.92 17.26 6.01
CA LYS A 524 2.70 18.24 6.77
C LYS A 524 3.24 19.37 5.93
N VAL A 525 3.39 20.52 6.57
CA VAL A 525 4.35 21.56 6.16
C VAL A 525 5.67 21.22 6.83
N SER A 526 6.63 20.66 6.10
CA SER A 526 7.88 20.20 6.70
C SER A 526 8.87 21.34 6.98
N GLU A 527 9.78 21.08 7.91
CA GLU A 527 10.90 21.96 8.21
C GLU A 527 11.76 22.32 6.99
N GLY A 528 12.57 23.39 7.09
CA GLY A 528 13.47 23.82 6.04
C GLY A 528 12.86 24.88 5.10
N ARG A 529 12.41 24.48 3.91
CA ARG A 529 11.88 25.42 2.88
C ARG A 529 10.36 25.38 2.72
N GLY A 530 9.67 24.55 3.51
CA GLY A 530 8.22 24.37 3.48
C GLY A 530 7.47 25.69 3.69
N VAL A 531 6.72 26.12 2.68
CA VAL A 531 5.78 27.24 2.78
C VAL A 531 4.50 26.89 2.04
N GLY A 532 3.39 26.86 2.76
CA GLY A 532 2.07 26.47 2.29
C GLY A 532 1.28 25.84 3.42
N ASN A 533 0.01 25.51 3.19
CA ASN A 533 -0.80 24.83 4.22
C ASN A 533 -0.64 23.31 4.13
N SER A 534 -0.75 22.64 5.27
CA SER A 534 -0.94 21.21 5.34
C SER A 534 -2.35 20.84 4.82
N GLY A 535 -2.51 19.61 4.30
CA GLY A 535 -3.81 19.06 3.91
C GLY A 535 -4.49 18.33 5.05
N ASP A 536 -5.81 18.17 4.97
CA ASP A 536 -6.60 17.43 5.97
C ASP A 536 -6.39 15.91 5.82
N ILE A 537 -6.48 15.18 6.94
CA ILE A 537 -6.59 13.72 6.99
C ILE A 537 -8.02 13.35 7.39
N LYS A 538 -8.78 12.71 6.50
CA LYS A 538 -10.10 12.17 6.80
C LYS A 538 -10.11 10.64 6.69
N ILE A 539 -10.56 9.98 7.75
CA ILE A 539 -10.72 8.52 7.80
C ILE A 539 -12.16 8.17 8.14
N THR A 540 -12.85 7.47 7.23
CA THR A 540 -14.16 6.85 7.47
C THR A 540 -13.97 5.33 7.48
N THR A 541 -14.35 4.66 8.56
CA THR A 541 -14.10 3.21 8.74
C THR A 541 -15.07 2.51 9.70
N GLY A 542 -15.07 1.17 9.74
CA GLY A 542 -15.68 0.42 10.84
C GLY A 542 -14.88 0.62 12.14
N SER A 543 -13.59 0.28 12.10
CA SER A 543 -12.65 0.51 13.21
C SER A 543 -11.35 1.14 12.73
N LEU A 544 -10.76 2.01 13.56
CA LEU A 544 -9.39 2.51 13.41
C LEU A 544 -8.53 2.00 14.57
N ILE A 545 -7.37 1.42 14.27
CA ILE A 545 -6.40 0.96 15.27
C ILE A 545 -5.02 1.52 14.94
N LEU A 546 -4.43 2.25 15.90
CA LEU A 546 -3.06 2.74 15.86
C LEU A 546 -2.25 2.02 16.96
N LYS A 547 -1.19 1.33 16.55
CA LYS A 547 -0.42 0.47 17.43
C LYS A 547 1.09 0.68 17.31
N ASP A 548 1.81 0.45 18.41
CA ASP A 548 3.28 0.37 18.47
C ASP A 548 3.97 1.58 17.83
N GLY A 549 3.59 2.79 18.26
CA GLY A 549 4.16 4.04 17.76
C GLY A 549 3.66 4.47 16.37
N ALA A 550 2.48 4.00 15.96
CA ALA A 550 1.82 4.46 14.75
C ALA A 550 1.25 5.88 14.91
N ALA A 551 1.20 6.66 13.82
CA ALA A 551 0.72 8.04 13.92
C ALA A 551 -0.10 8.54 12.73
N LEU A 552 -1.04 9.44 13.04
CA LEU A 552 -1.69 10.35 12.09
C LEU A 552 -1.19 11.77 12.37
N ILE A 553 -0.60 12.42 11.39
CA ILE A 553 0.14 13.66 11.61
C ILE A 553 -0.27 14.70 10.56
N ALA A 554 -0.87 15.80 11.00
CA ALA A 554 -1.29 16.92 10.16
C ALA A 554 -0.56 18.25 10.50
N ASP A 555 0.64 18.17 11.10
CA ASP A 555 1.37 19.29 11.71
C ASP A 555 1.87 20.37 10.71
N THR A 556 2.25 21.52 11.26
CA THR A 556 3.06 22.54 10.58
C THR A 556 4.40 22.75 11.30
N GLU A 557 5.49 22.47 10.59
CA GLU A 557 6.89 22.59 11.07
C GLU A 557 7.58 23.87 10.57
N ASN A 558 6.89 24.68 9.75
CA ASN A 558 7.47 25.88 9.14
C ASN A 558 6.40 26.96 8.92
N ARG A 559 6.10 27.38 7.69
CA ARG A 559 5.14 28.47 7.45
C ARG A 559 3.88 28.00 6.72
N GLY A 560 2.74 28.16 7.38
CA GLY A 560 1.39 27.88 6.92
C GLY A 560 0.62 27.06 7.95
N ASN A 561 -0.68 26.91 7.75
CA ASN A 561 -1.55 26.28 8.74
C ASN A 561 -1.38 24.75 8.72
N ALA A 562 -1.53 24.13 9.90
CA ALA A 562 -1.71 22.69 10.03
C ALA A 562 -3.06 22.25 9.43
N GLY A 563 -3.16 20.96 9.12
CA GLY A 563 -4.37 20.35 8.55
C GLY A 563 -5.24 19.77 9.66
N ASN A 564 -6.53 19.57 9.38
CA ASN A 564 -7.45 18.94 10.33
C ASN A 564 -7.35 17.42 10.25
N ILE A 565 -7.64 16.74 11.36
CA ILE A 565 -7.80 15.28 11.39
C ILE A 565 -9.25 14.95 11.75
N ILE A 566 -9.94 14.26 10.85
CA ILE A 566 -11.35 13.90 10.98
C ILE A 566 -11.48 12.37 10.93
N ILE A 567 -11.98 11.76 12.00
CA ILE A 567 -12.14 10.32 12.14
C ILE A 567 -13.60 9.99 12.38
N GLU A 568 -14.20 9.26 11.45
CA GLU A 568 -15.56 8.76 11.50
C GLU A 568 -15.52 7.23 11.53
N ALA A 569 -15.44 6.65 12.73
CA ALA A 569 -15.45 5.21 12.93
C ALA A 569 -16.84 4.74 13.37
N ARG A 570 -17.42 3.71 12.76
CA ARG A 570 -18.72 3.18 13.21
C ARG A 570 -18.62 2.53 14.59
N ASP A 571 -17.57 1.74 14.80
CA ASP A 571 -17.47 0.83 15.93
C ASP A 571 -16.46 1.34 16.96
N SER A 572 -15.20 1.57 16.57
CA SER A 572 -14.15 1.95 17.52
C SER A 572 -12.95 2.69 16.94
N VAL A 573 -12.31 3.48 17.80
CA VAL A 573 -10.97 4.05 17.60
C VAL A 573 -10.10 3.61 18.79
N ILE A 574 -9.00 2.93 18.51
CA ILE A 574 -8.10 2.38 19.53
C ILE A 574 -6.67 2.86 19.26
N LEU A 575 -6.07 3.53 20.25
CA LEU A 575 -4.66 3.86 20.27
C LEU A 575 -4.00 3.05 21.39
N GLU A 576 -2.97 2.28 21.06
CA GLU A 576 -2.20 1.53 22.06
C GLU A 576 -0.72 1.41 21.68
N GLY A 577 0.11 1.09 22.67
CA GLY A 577 1.50 0.75 22.49
C GLY A 577 2.43 1.93 22.19
N GLU A 578 3.70 1.68 22.47
CA GLU A 578 4.81 2.60 22.22
C GLU A 578 5.89 1.83 21.45
N ARG A 579 6.53 2.50 20.50
CA ARG A 579 7.72 1.98 19.84
C ARG A 579 8.97 2.39 20.58
N SER A 580 9.79 1.42 20.97
CA SER A 580 11.15 1.70 21.43
C SER A 580 12.02 2.13 20.24
N ILE A 581 12.54 3.35 20.31
CA ILE A 581 13.65 3.81 19.46
C ILE A 581 14.92 3.75 20.31
N GLY A 582 16.05 3.34 19.72
CA GLY A 582 17.29 3.05 20.46
C GLY A 582 17.66 4.12 21.50
N HIS A 583 18.40 3.73 22.55
CA HIS A 583 18.67 4.52 23.76
C HIS A 583 17.46 4.64 24.72
N GLY A 584 16.53 3.69 24.68
CA GLY A 584 15.41 3.63 25.64
C GLY A 584 14.37 4.73 25.46
N ARG A 585 14.47 5.53 24.40
CA ARG A 585 13.45 6.52 24.05
C ARG A 585 12.26 5.77 23.46
N LYS A 586 11.06 6.11 23.90
CA LYS A 586 9.83 5.52 23.39
C LYS A 586 9.05 6.56 22.61
N VAL A 587 8.36 6.11 21.57
CA VAL A 587 7.48 6.92 20.74
C VAL A 587 6.08 6.32 20.86
N PRO A 588 5.14 6.97 21.53
CA PRO A 588 3.77 6.48 21.66
C PRO A 588 3.03 6.52 20.33
N SER A 589 1.97 5.73 20.20
CA SER A 589 1.01 5.93 19.11
C SER A 589 0.27 7.27 19.30
N GLN A 590 0.10 8.05 18.22
CA GLN A 590 -0.36 9.44 18.34
C GLN A 590 -1.22 9.97 17.19
N ILE A 591 -2.04 10.99 17.46
CA ILE A 591 -2.77 11.81 16.48
C ILE A 591 -2.43 13.27 16.73
N THR A 592 -1.86 13.98 15.76
CA THR A 592 -1.33 15.34 15.96
C THR A 592 -1.66 16.32 14.86
N THR A 593 -1.93 17.58 15.23
CA THR A 593 -2.19 18.73 14.34
C THR A 593 -1.41 19.98 14.81
N THR A 594 -0.18 19.75 15.27
CA THR A 594 0.64 20.66 16.07
C THR A 594 1.23 21.80 15.25
N VAL A 595 1.34 22.98 15.86
CA VAL A 595 2.23 24.07 15.38
C VAL A 595 3.57 23.94 16.08
N GLU A 596 4.57 23.42 15.40
CA GLU A 596 5.87 23.08 16.00
C GLU A 596 6.71 24.33 16.36
N PRO A 597 7.78 24.19 17.16
CA PRO A 597 8.64 25.30 17.55
C PRO A 597 9.17 26.07 16.34
N LYS A 598 9.03 27.40 16.38
CA LYS A 598 9.41 28.35 15.30
C LYS A 598 8.52 28.31 14.05
N ALA A 599 7.50 27.45 13.99
CA ALA A 599 6.51 27.49 12.93
C ALA A 599 5.62 28.74 13.05
N VAL A 600 5.00 29.13 11.94
CA VAL A 600 4.06 30.25 11.82
C VAL A 600 2.83 29.79 11.05
N GLY A 601 1.70 29.68 11.74
CA GLY A 601 0.42 29.24 11.19
C GLY A 601 -0.51 28.76 12.31
N GLU A 602 -1.79 28.65 12.00
CA GLU A 602 -2.77 28.11 12.95
C GLU A 602 -2.68 26.57 13.01
N GLY A 603 -2.94 26.00 14.19
CA GLY A 603 -3.12 24.57 14.44
C GLY A 603 -4.39 24.03 13.79
N GLY A 604 -4.42 22.72 13.53
CA GLY A 604 -5.58 22.06 12.92
C GLY A 604 -6.50 21.44 13.97
N ASP A 605 -7.78 21.32 13.67
CA ASP A 605 -8.75 20.70 14.57
C ASP A 605 -8.66 19.16 14.50
N ILE A 606 -8.95 18.49 15.61
CA ILE A 606 -9.11 17.04 15.67
C ILE A 606 -10.57 16.72 16.00
N SER A 607 -11.26 16.01 15.12
CA SER A 607 -12.63 15.54 15.33
C SER A 607 -12.71 14.02 15.27
N ILE A 608 -13.25 13.38 16.32
CA ILE A 608 -13.39 11.93 16.40
C ILE A 608 -14.83 11.56 16.76
N SER A 609 -15.45 10.75 15.91
CA SER A 609 -16.73 10.09 16.17
C SER A 609 -16.57 8.57 16.15
N ALA A 610 -16.97 7.89 17.23
CA ALA A 610 -16.85 6.44 17.37
C ALA A 610 -17.88 5.83 18.32
N GLY A 611 -18.13 4.52 18.26
CA GLY A 611 -18.84 3.82 19.34
C GLY A 611 -18.01 3.74 20.63
N LEU A 612 -16.69 3.58 20.48
CA LEU A 612 -15.69 3.49 21.55
C LEU A 612 -14.43 4.24 21.14
N LEU A 613 -13.90 5.08 22.03
CA LEU A 613 -12.56 5.68 21.90
C LEU A 613 -11.70 5.26 23.10
N LEU A 614 -10.62 4.54 22.82
CA LEU A 614 -9.76 3.93 23.83
C LEU A 614 -8.29 4.32 23.61
N LEU A 615 -7.71 4.99 24.60
CA LEU A 615 -6.30 5.39 24.65
C LEU A 615 -5.61 4.66 25.80
N LYS A 616 -4.53 3.95 25.49
CA LYS A 616 -3.81 3.12 26.44
C LYS A 616 -2.31 3.34 26.33
N GLU A 617 -1.59 3.08 27.42
CA GLU A 617 -0.12 2.93 27.39
C GLU A 617 0.60 4.18 26.85
N GLY A 618 0.29 5.36 27.41
CA GLY A 618 0.99 6.61 27.09
C GLY A 618 0.65 7.24 25.74
N THR A 619 -0.44 6.83 25.09
CA THR A 619 -0.86 7.38 23.79
C THR A 619 -1.32 8.83 23.84
N ILE A 620 -1.19 9.53 22.71
CA ILE A 620 -1.37 10.99 22.63
C ILE A 620 -2.36 11.38 21.53
N ILE A 621 -3.28 12.30 21.83
CA ILE A 621 -4.01 13.07 20.83
C ILE A 621 -3.76 14.56 21.15
N ASN A 622 -3.14 15.29 20.22
CA ASN A 622 -2.57 16.61 20.49
C ASN A 622 -2.83 17.62 19.36
N SER A 623 -3.39 18.79 19.70
CA SER A 623 -3.55 19.95 18.80
C SER A 623 -2.78 21.19 19.28
N SER A 624 -1.79 21.01 20.17
CA SER A 624 -1.09 22.11 20.83
C SER A 624 -0.27 23.01 19.88
N THR A 625 0.09 24.21 20.37
CA THR A 625 0.96 25.16 19.67
C THR A 625 2.23 25.47 20.47
N TYR A 626 3.38 25.39 19.80
CA TYR A 626 4.71 25.79 20.26
C TYR A 626 5.29 26.96 19.44
N GLY A 627 4.62 27.35 18.36
CA GLY A 627 5.04 28.36 17.40
C GLY A 627 4.25 29.67 17.50
N GLN A 628 4.03 30.31 16.35
CA GLN A 628 3.18 31.50 16.21
C GLN A 628 1.86 31.07 15.56
N GLY A 629 0.73 31.33 16.22
CA GLY A 629 -0.60 30.90 15.82
C GLY A 629 -1.25 30.02 16.88
N ASN A 630 -2.58 30.03 16.93
CA ASN A 630 -3.35 29.34 17.96
C ASN A 630 -3.31 27.83 17.74
N ALA A 631 -3.48 27.08 18.83
CA ALA A 631 -3.77 25.64 18.77
C ALA A 631 -5.19 25.39 18.22
N GLY A 632 -5.42 24.21 17.65
CA GLY A 632 -6.75 23.82 17.15
C GLY A 632 -7.62 23.17 18.22
N ASP A 633 -8.92 23.08 17.96
CA ASP A 633 -9.87 22.47 18.88
C ASP A 633 -9.88 20.93 18.77
N ILE A 634 -10.23 20.25 19.87
CA ILE A 634 -10.46 18.80 19.88
C ILE A 634 -11.93 18.52 20.20
N ASN A 635 -12.60 17.82 19.29
CA ASN A 635 -14.02 17.49 19.39
C ASN A 635 -14.23 15.96 19.36
N ILE A 636 -14.72 15.38 20.46
CA ILE A 636 -14.97 13.94 20.59
C ILE A 636 -16.46 13.68 20.79
N THR A 637 -17.00 12.75 20.00
CA THR A 637 -18.33 12.18 20.19
C THR A 637 -18.23 10.66 20.25
N THR A 638 -18.50 10.05 21.41
CA THR A 638 -18.34 8.59 21.56
C THR A 638 -19.36 7.94 22.49
N GLY A 639 -19.58 6.63 22.40
CA GLY A 639 -20.31 5.91 23.44
C GLY A 639 -19.51 5.90 24.76
N LEU A 640 -18.24 5.53 24.69
CA LEU A 640 -17.31 5.51 25.82
C LEU A 640 -15.98 6.16 25.42
N LEU A 641 -15.51 7.11 26.23
CA LEU A 641 -14.14 7.63 26.18
C LEU A 641 -13.37 7.06 27.37
N SER A 642 -12.31 6.29 27.11
CA SER A 642 -11.44 5.75 28.16
C SER A 642 -9.98 6.06 27.85
N LEU A 643 -9.33 6.80 28.76
CA LEU A 643 -7.89 7.06 28.72
C LEU A 643 -7.25 6.42 29.94
N ALA A 644 -6.17 5.67 29.73
CA ALA A 644 -5.48 4.99 30.82
C ALA A 644 -3.96 5.10 30.72
N LYS A 645 -3.28 4.92 31.86
CA LYS A 645 -1.83 4.70 31.97
C LYS A 645 -1.00 5.80 31.28
N GLY A 646 -1.18 7.05 31.70
CA GLY A 646 -0.41 8.19 31.20
C GLY A 646 -0.82 8.69 29.82
N SER A 647 -1.93 8.19 29.25
CA SER A 647 -2.44 8.71 27.97
C SER A 647 -2.94 10.15 28.12
N GLU A 648 -2.86 10.91 27.02
CA GLU A 648 -3.14 12.35 27.01
C GLU A 648 -4.02 12.80 25.84
N LEU A 649 -4.98 13.67 26.15
CA LEU A 649 -5.72 14.49 25.19
C LEU A 649 -5.40 15.97 25.48
N SER A 650 -4.80 16.69 24.53
CA SER A 650 -4.40 18.07 24.77
C SER A 650 -4.50 19.04 23.60
N SER A 651 -4.93 20.27 23.90
CA SER A 651 -4.85 21.43 23.02
C SER A 651 -4.30 22.61 23.82
N SER A 652 -3.00 22.58 24.09
CA SER A 652 -2.31 23.50 24.99
C SER A 652 -1.47 24.53 24.21
N THR A 653 -1.02 25.59 24.87
CA THR A 653 -0.08 26.56 24.29
C THR A 653 1.19 26.69 25.11
N PHE A 654 2.31 26.62 24.40
CA PHE A 654 3.66 26.87 24.88
C PHE A 654 4.37 27.92 23.99
N GLY A 655 3.61 28.52 23.04
CA GLY A 655 4.09 29.45 22.03
C GLY A 655 3.44 30.83 22.14
N GLN A 656 3.35 31.55 21.02
CA GLN A 656 2.79 32.90 20.95
C GLN A 656 1.30 32.94 20.57
N GLY A 657 0.66 31.79 20.39
CA GLY A 657 -0.78 31.69 20.16
C GLY A 657 -1.53 31.25 21.41
N ASP A 658 -2.86 31.30 21.36
CA ASP A 658 -3.73 30.78 22.40
C ASP A 658 -3.90 29.26 22.28
N ALA A 659 -4.25 28.60 23.38
CA ALA A 659 -4.64 27.20 23.41
C ALA A 659 -6.04 27.00 22.80
N GLY A 660 -6.30 25.83 22.22
CA GLY A 660 -7.61 25.45 21.69
C GLY A 660 -8.47 24.79 22.77
N ASN A 661 -9.75 24.63 22.48
CA ASN A 661 -10.74 24.04 23.37
C ASN A 661 -10.80 22.53 23.21
N ILE A 662 -11.28 21.84 24.25
CA ILE A 662 -11.62 20.42 24.16
C ILE A 662 -13.09 20.22 24.51
N LYS A 663 -13.84 19.59 23.59
CA LYS A 663 -15.24 19.23 23.77
C LYS A 663 -15.42 17.72 23.69
N VAL A 664 -16.01 17.13 24.72
CA VAL A 664 -16.32 15.70 24.80
C VAL A 664 -17.82 15.51 25.02
N ASN A 665 -18.46 14.78 24.10
CA ASN A 665 -19.82 14.28 24.27
C ASN A 665 -19.76 12.74 24.33
N ALA A 666 -20.11 12.16 25.48
CA ALA A 666 -20.06 10.72 25.65
C ALA A 666 -21.25 10.14 26.44
N ASN A 667 -21.40 8.81 26.51
CA ASN A 667 -22.22 8.23 27.58
C ASN A 667 -21.44 8.17 28.89
N SER A 668 -20.15 7.82 28.81
CA SER A 668 -19.24 7.68 29.95
C SER A 668 -17.85 8.19 29.59
N LEU A 669 -17.18 8.83 30.56
CA LEU A 669 -15.78 9.22 30.51
C LEU A 669 -15.02 8.55 31.66
N VAL A 670 -13.95 7.83 31.35
CA VAL A 670 -13.07 7.19 32.34
C VAL A 670 -11.62 7.65 32.10
N LEU A 671 -11.02 8.25 33.11
CA LEU A 671 -9.61 8.62 33.15
C LEU A 671 -8.92 7.85 34.28
N ASP A 672 -7.93 7.01 33.94
CA ASP A 672 -7.17 6.20 34.90
C ASP A 672 -5.68 6.52 34.80
N GLY A 673 -5.18 7.39 35.69
CA GLY A 673 -3.82 7.94 35.61
C GLY A 673 -3.53 8.63 34.27
N ALA A 674 -4.54 9.29 33.69
CA ALA A 674 -4.51 9.93 32.38
C ALA A 674 -4.84 11.43 32.46
N ARG A 675 -4.58 12.17 31.37
CA ARG A 675 -4.70 13.64 31.34
C ARG A 675 -5.59 14.17 30.21
N LEU A 676 -6.40 15.17 30.55
CA LEU A 676 -7.14 16.04 29.64
C LEU A 676 -6.69 17.50 29.88
N SER A 677 -6.11 18.18 28.88
CA SER A 677 -5.38 19.45 29.11
C SER A 677 -5.55 20.52 28.02
N THR A 678 -5.88 21.75 28.42
CA THR A 678 -5.87 22.96 27.56
C THR A 678 -4.93 24.06 28.08
N ARG A 679 -3.86 23.65 28.76
CA ARG A 679 -2.93 24.50 29.52
C ARG A 679 -2.29 25.63 28.71
N SER A 680 -2.03 26.76 29.36
CA SER A 680 -1.14 27.82 28.85
C SER A 680 0.03 28.05 29.80
N ASP A 681 1.26 27.88 29.31
CA ASP A 681 2.49 28.16 30.07
C ASP A 681 3.14 29.51 29.74
N VAL A 682 2.43 30.34 28.95
CA VAL A 682 2.97 31.59 28.43
C VAL A 682 2.18 32.76 29.01
N GLU A 683 2.91 33.74 29.53
CA GLU A 683 2.31 34.97 30.05
C GLU A 683 1.51 35.67 28.94
N ASN A 684 0.30 36.11 29.30
CA ASN A 684 -0.68 36.76 28.42
C ASN A 684 -1.33 35.88 27.34
N GLN A 685 -1.02 34.58 27.24
CA GLN A 685 -1.71 33.67 26.32
C GLN A 685 -2.77 32.86 27.03
N GLN A 686 -3.93 32.70 26.41
CA GLN A 686 -5.08 32.06 27.02
C GLN A 686 -4.96 30.54 26.99
N ALA A 687 -5.30 29.91 28.12
CA ALA A 687 -5.64 28.49 28.16
C ALA A 687 -7.03 28.28 27.52
N GLY A 688 -7.23 27.14 26.86
CA GLY A 688 -8.50 26.80 26.24
C GLY A 688 -9.53 26.32 27.26
N ASN A 689 -10.80 26.22 26.86
CA ASN A 689 -11.84 25.68 27.71
C ASN A 689 -12.00 24.16 27.52
N ILE A 690 -12.39 23.47 28.58
CA ILE A 690 -12.77 22.05 28.55
C ILE A 690 -14.28 21.95 28.82
N GLU A 691 -15.01 21.35 27.89
CA GLU A 691 -16.44 21.04 28.01
C GLU A 691 -16.65 19.53 27.92
N VAL A 692 -17.09 18.91 29.01
CA VAL A 692 -17.41 17.47 29.04
C VAL A 692 -18.89 17.29 29.38
N THR A 693 -19.62 16.67 28.48
CA THR A 693 -21.00 16.23 28.68
C THR A 693 -21.05 14.72 28.61
N THR A 694 -21.50 14.07 29.68
CA THR A 694 -21.80 12.63 29.69
C THR A 694 -23.25 12.33 30.06
N ALA A 695 -23.81 11.26 29.48
CA ALA A 695 -25.15 10.79 29.82
C ALA A 695 -25.20 9.99 31.14
N LYS A 696 -24.07 9.41 31.56
CA LYS A 696 -23.95 8.58 32.77
C LYS A 696 -22.90 9.15 33.73
N ASP A 697 -21.63 8.89 33.49
CA ASP A 697 -20.59 9.12 34.50
C ASP A 697 -19.36 9.82 33.92
N ILE A 698 -18.65 10.49 34.83
CA ILE A 698 -17.27 10.93 34.66
C ILE A 698 -16.50 10.31 35.83
N GLU A 699 -15.53 9.44 35.55
CA GLU A 699 -14.69 8.79 36.54
C GLU A 699 -13.23 9.20 36.34
N LEU A 700 -12.65 9.81 37.37
CA LEU A 700 -11.22 10.12 37.44
C LEU A 700 -10.61 9.28 38.56
N ASP A 701 -9.59 8.51 38.22
CA ASP A 701 -8.95 7.62 39.17
C ASP A 701 -7.43 7.57 38.99
N ASN A 702 -6.73 7.13 40.04
CA ASN A 702 -5.28 6.92 40.08
C ASN A 702 -4.45 8.12 39.60
N GLY A 703 -4.72 9.32 40.11
CA GLY A 703 -3.99 10.53 39.71
C GLY A 703 -4.41 11.10 38.37
N ALA A 704 -5.62 10.78 37.90
CA ALA A 704 -6.17 11.38 36.69
C ALA A 704 -6.36 12.90 36.84
N LEU A 705 -6.22 13.62 35.73
CA LEU A 705 -6.18 15.07 35.71
C LEU A 705 -7.02 15.66 34.57
N ILE A 706 -7.98 16.52 34.90
CA ILE A 706 -8.60 17.47 33.96
C ILE A 706 -8.09 18.86 34.31
N THR A 707 -7.39 19.52 33.38
CA THR A 707 -6.69 20.78 33.65
C THR A 707 -6.85 21.82 32.54
N ALA A 708 -7.19 23.04 32.93
CA ALA A 708 -7.10 24.24 32.11
C ALA A 708 -6.25 25.30 32.83
N GLU A 709 -5.15 24.86 33.44
CA GLU A 709 -4.20 25.72 34.15
C GLU A 709 -3.58 26.77 33.23
N THR A 710 -3.27 27.92 33.80
CA THR A 710 -2.78 29.03 32.99
C THR A 710 -1.70 29.89 33.66
N LYS A 711 -0.78 30.42 32.86
CA LYS A 711 0.12 31.53 33.21
C LYS A 711 -0.34 32.86 32.58
N GLY A 712 -1.38 32.85 31.74
CA GLY A 712 -1.95 34.01 31.04
C GLY A 712 -3.45 33.89 30.74
N GLY A 713 -4.22 34.97 30.83
CA GLY A 713 -5.67 34.89 30.57
C GLY A 713 -6.42 33.96 31.55
N GLN A 714 -7.40 33.18 31.06
CA GLN A 714 -8.22 32.23 31.84
C GLN A 714 -8.55 30.99 31.00
N GLY A 715 -8.56 29.80 31.62
CA GLY A 715 -9.10 28.56 31.03
C GLY A 715 -10.20 27.99 31.92
N ASN A 716 -11.38 27.70 31.36
CA ASN A 716 -12.53 27.24 32.16
C ASN A 716 -12.84 25.76 31.94
N ILE A 717 -13.40 25.11 32.96
CA ILE A 717 -13.85 23.72 32.90
C ILE A 717 -15.36 23.67 33.16
N ASN A 718 -16.09 23.04 32.24
CA ASN A 718 -17.53 22.80 32.35
C ASN A 718 -17.81 21.30 32.27
N LEU A 719 -18.33 20.71 33.35
CA LEU A 719 -18.64 19.28 33.42
C LEU A 719 -20.15 19.08 33.65
N ARG A 720 -20.75 18.18 32.87
CA ARG A 720 -22.14 17.76 33.04
C ARG A 720 -22.25 16.24 32.98
N SER A 721 -22.77 15.61 34.03
CA SER A 721 -22.94 14.15 34.10
C SER A 721 -24.11 13.77 35.02
N ARG A 722 -24.46 12.48 35.10
CA ARG A 722 -25.35 11.96 36.16
C ARG A 722 -24.55 11.69 37.43
N ASP A 723 -23.36 11.11 37.29
CA ASP A 723 -22.43 10.89 38.41
C ASP A 723 -21.02 11.43 38.06
N LEU A 724 -20.31 11.96 39.06
CA LEU A 724 -18.92 12.40 38.97
C LEU A 724 -18.14 11.79 40.14
N PHE A 725 -17.16 10.95 39.81
CA PHE A 725 -16.30 10.25 40.77
C PHE A 725 -14.84 10.71 40.62
N LEU A 726 -14.22 11.13 41.71
CA LEU A 726 -12.79 11.39 41.79
C LEU A 726 -12.19 10.54 42.91
N ARG A 727 -11.17 9.74 42.58
CA ARG A 727 -10.54 8.81 43.52
C ARG A 727 -9.02 8.81 43.39
N ARG A 728 -8.35 8.34 44.43
CA ARG A 728 -6.89 8.12 44.49
C ARG A 728 -6.08 9.27 43.89
N ASN A 729 -6.14 10.44 44.53
CA ASN A 729 -5.37 11.64 44.19
C ASN A 729 -5.69 12.25 42.81
N SER A 730 -6.95 12.19 42.37
CA SER A 730 -7.37 12.73 41.07
C SER A 730 -7.83 14.18 41.17
N ASN A 731 -7.62 14.98 40.12
CA ASN A 731 -7.78 16.44 40.20
C ASN A 731 -8.55 17.05 39.03
N ILE A 732 -9.36 18.07 39.32
CA ILE A 732 -9.94 19.01 38.35
C ILE A 732 -9.41 20.41 38.70
N THR A 733 -8.67 21.04 37.78
CA THR A 733 -7.92 22.27 38.10
C THR A 733 -7.94 23.33 37.00
N THR A 734 -8.17 24.57 37.39
CA THR A 734 -8.04 25.79 36.56
C THR A 734 -7.09 26.79 37.20
N ASN A 735 -6.11 26.28 37.98
CA ASN A 735 -5.20 27.13 38.73
C ASN A 735 -4.41 28.07 37.82
N ALA A 736 -4.20 29.28 38.31
CA ALA A 736 -3.38 30.29 37.66
C ALA A 736 -2.04 30.48 38.37
N THR A 737 -0.97 30.61 37.59
CA THR A 737 0.38 30.91 38.06
C THR A 737 0.80 32.31 37.64
N GLY A 738 1.72 32.94 38.39
CA GLY A 738 2.07 34.34 38.19
C GLY A 738 0.86 35.27 38.33
N THR A 739 0.73 36.23 37.41
CA THR A 739 -0.27 37.32 37.51
C THR A 739 -1.64 36.99 36.90
N ALA A 740 -1.83 35.78 36.36
CA ALA A 740 -3.09 35.35 35.76
C ALA A 740 -4.16 35.08 36.83
N THR A 741 -5.42 35.34 36.49
CA THR A 741 -6.57 35.05 37.36
C THR A 741 -6.96 33.57 37.21
N GLY A 742 -7.31 32.92 38.34
CA GLY A 742 -7.79 31.55 38.32
C GLY A 742 -9.00 31.38 37.39
N GLY A 743 -9.02 30.32 36.59
CA GLY A 743 -10.13 30.04 35.68
C GLY A 743 -11.37 29.50 36.42
N ASN A 744 -12.53 29.46 35.76
CA ASN A 744 -13.77 29.02 36.40
C ASN A 744 -14.04 27.52 36.19
N ILE A 745 -14.62 26.89 37.20
CA ILE A 745 -15.08 25.49 37.17
C ILE A 745 -16.59 25.48 37.41
N ASN A 746 -17.35 24.91 36.47
CA ASN A 746 -18.80 24.71 36.62
C ASN A 746 -19.13 23.22 36.47
N ILE A 747 -19.66 22.63 37.54
CA ILE A 747 -20.02 21.21 37.60
C ILE A 747 -21.53 21.08 37.80
N GLN A 748 -22.17 20.31 36.92
CA GLN A 748 -23.57 19.92 37.03
C GLN A 748 -23.66 18.39 37.06
N THR A 749 -23.94 17.82 38.22
CA THR A 749 -24.01 16.36 38.39
C THR A 749 -25.21 15.95 39.26
N GLY A 750 -25.60 14.68 39.21
CA GLY A 750 -26.47 14.11 40.24
C GLY A 750 -25.65 13.87 41.51
N ASN A 751 -24.65 13.01 41.44
CA ASN A 751 -23.78 12.71 42.57
C ASN A 751 -22.35 13.19 42.31
N LEU A 752 -21.74 13.86 43.28
CA LEU A 752 -20.30 14.15 43.32
C LEU A 752 -19.68 13.34 44.46
N VAL A 753 -18.75 12.44 44.14
CA VAL A 753 -17.97 11.68 45.12
C VAL A 753 -16.50 11.99 44.87
N ALA A 754 -15.83 12.61 45.84
CA ALA A 754 -14.39 12.86 45.79
C ALA A 754 -13.74 12.32 47.06
N LEU A 755 -12.86 11.34 46.90
CA LEU A 755 -12.23 10.60 47.99
C LEU A 755 -10.71 10.55 47.80
N GLU A 756 -9.99 10.23 48.87
CA GLU A 756 -8.56 9.89 48.82
C GLU A 756 -7.70 11.02 48.21
N ASN A 757 -7.81 12.24 48.76
CA ASN A 757 -7.05 13.44 48.35
C ASN A 757 -7.30 13.87 46.90
N SER A 758 -8.56 13.76 46.47
CA SER A 758 -8.97 14.19 45.14
C SER A 758 -9.61 15.58 45.17
N ASP A 759 -9.02 16.54 44.47
CA ASP A 759 -9.32 17.97 44.61
C ASP A 759 -9.99 18.61 43.38
N ILE A 760 -10.76 19.66 43.65
CA ILE A 760 -11.32 20.59 42.66
C ILE A 760 -10.79 21.99 43.00
N SER A 761 -9.98 22.60 42.13
CA SER A 761 -9.31 23.87 42.47
C SER A 761 -9.27 24.90 41.35
N ALA A 762 -9.58 26.14 41.70
CA ALA A 762 -9.49 27.33 40.84
C ALA A 762 -8.62 28.41 41.50
N ASN A 763 -7.43 28.04 41.96
CA ASN A 763 -6.57 28.91 42.78
C ASN A 763 -5.73 29.87 41.91
N ALA A 764 -5.14 30.89 42.53
CA ALA A 764 -4.20 31.81 41.87
C ALA A 764 -3.00 32.15 42.76
N GLU A 765 -1.83 32.36 42.16
CA GLU A 765 -0.61 32.75 42.87
C GLU A 765 -0.59 34.27 43.16
N GLU A 766 -0.46 35.11 42.14
CA GLU A 766 -0.34 36.58 42.28
C GLU A 766 -1.57 37.36 41.79
N SER A 767 -2.75 36.71 41.78
CA SER A 767 -4.00 37.31 41.27
C SER A 767 -5.23 36.80 42.03
N PHE A 768 -6.42 37.16 41.54
CA PHE A 768 -7.67 36.64 42.10
C PHE A 768 -7.84 35.14 41.80
N GLY A 769 -8.30 34.38 42.80
CA GLY A 769 -8.82 33.03 42.58
C GLY A 769 -10.05 33.05 41.66
N GLY A 770 -10.31 31.93 40.98
CA GLY A 770 -11.43 31.78 40.05
C GLY A 770 -12.77 31.49 40.74
N ARG A 771 -13.78 31.11 39.96
CA ARG A 771 -15.09 30.69 40.50
C ARG A 771 -15.29 29.20 40.36
N VAL A 772 -15.68 28.53 41.45
CA VAL A 772 -16.13 27.13 41.44
C VAL A 772 -17.62 27.08 41.75
N ILE A 773 -18.44 26.66 40.80
CA ILE A 773 -19.88 26.44 40.95
C ILE A 773 -20.15 24.94 40.84
N ILE A 774 -20.77 24.36 41.87
CA ILE A 774 -21.16 22.95 41.88
C ILE A 774 -22.65 22.86 42.13
N LYS A 775 -23.37 22.31 41.16
CA LYS A 775 -24.78 21.94 41.27
C LYS A 775 -24.88 20.42 41.32
N ALA A 776 -25.21 19.89 42.49
CA ALA A 776 -25.28 18.45 42.73
C ALA A 776 -26.54 18.06 43.52
N ALA A 777 -27.11 16.87 43.28
CA ALA A 777 -28.11 16.33 44.19
C ALA A 777 -27.48 15.88 45.52
N SER A 778 -26.24 15.38 45.48
CA SER A 778 -25.48 14.97 46.68
C SER A 778 -23.97 15.09 46.48
N ILE A 779 -23.25 15.43 47.55
CA ILE A 779 -21.78 15.55 47.58
C ILE A 779 -21.21 14.70 48.71
N PHE A 780 -20.20 13.88 48.43
CA PHE A 780 -19.57 12.97 49.38
C PHE A 780 -18.04 13.08 49.36
N GLY A 781 -17.42 13.06 50.54
CA GLY A 781 -15.97 12.92 50.71
C GLY A 781 -15.15 14.21 50.52
N THR A 782 -15.71 15.24 49.91
CA THR A 782 -15.07 16.56 49.72
C THR A 782 -15.88 17.68 50.37
N LYS A 783 -15.21 18.78 50.70
CA LYS A 783 -15.83 20.02 51.17
C LYS A 783 -15.00 21.22 50.74
N PHE A 784 -15.64 22.39 50.74
CA PHE A 784 -14.93 23.65 50.61
C PHE A 784 -13.95 23.86 51.78
N ARG A 785 -12.71 24.26 51.46
CA ARG A 785 -11.71 24.73 52.42
C ARG A 785 -11.02 25.98 51.86
N SER A 786 -10.50 26.85 52.74
CA SER A 786 -9.80 28.07 52.34
C SER A 786 -8.36 27.83 51.86
N GLN A 787 -7.80 26.66 52.15
CA GLN A 787 -6.47 26.21 51.74
C GLN A 787 -6.52 24.70 51.49
N ARG A 788 -5.61 24.20 50.64
CA ARG A 788 -5.48 22.75 50.40
C ARG A 788 -4.99 22.02 51.65
N THR A 789 -5.50 20.81 51.82
CA THR A 789 -5.21 19.84 52.88
C THR A 789 -4.86 18.50 52.25
N PRO A 790 -4.39 17.51 53.04
CA PRO A 790 -4.24 16.12 52.56
C PRO A 790 -5.57 15.37 52.34
N GLU A 791 -6.72 16.05 52.48
CA GLU A 791 -8.04 15.51 52.21
C GLU A 791 -8.58 16.07 50.90
N SER A 792 -9.64 15.45 50.36
CA SER A 792 -10.35 15.99 49.19
C SER A 792 -10.92 17.38 49.47
N ASP A 793 -10.54 18.33 48.61
CA ASP A 793 -10.84 19.75 48.75
C ASP A 793 -11.54 20.38 47.55
N ILE A 794 -12.39 21.36 47.83
CA ILE A 794 -12.87 22.35 46.84
C ILE A 794 -12.26 23.70 47.21
N THR A 795 -11.45 24.29 46.33
CA THR A 795 -10.71 25.54 46.61
C THR A 795 -10.81 26.56 45.46
N ALA A 796 -10.76 27.83 45.82
CA ALA A 796 -10.61 28.96 44.90
C ALA A 796 -9.80 30.08 45.58
N SER A 797 -8.64 29.73 46.16
CA SER A 797 -7.84 30.61 47.00
C SER A 797 -6.83 31.45 46.20
N SER A 798 -6.27 32.48 46.83
CA SER A 798 -5.14 33.26 46.31
C SER A 798 -3.99 33.34 47.31
N ASP A 799 -2.75 33.25 46.86
CA ASP A 799 -1.56 33.41 47.71
C ASP A 799 -1.38 34.86 48.20
N LEU A 800 -2.05 35.84 47.56
CA LEU A 800 -2.16 37.22 48.05
C LEU A 800 -3.04 37.34 49.30
N GLY A 801 -3.75 36.28 49.68
CA GLY A 801 -4.55 36.18 50.87
C GLY A 801 -6.06 36.12 50.61
N PRO A 802 -6.88 36.10 51.69
CA PRO A 802 -8.32 35.88 51.60
C PRO A 802 -9.07 36.92 50.76
N ASP A 803 -8.63 38.18 50.76
CA ASP A 803 -9.26 39.28 50.00
C ASP A 803 -9.16 39.12 48.48
N PHE A 804 -8.24 38.27 48.03
CA PHE A 804 -8.03 37.93 46.61
C PHE A 804 -8.56 36.52 46.29
N SER A 805 -9.16 35.82 47.25
CA SER A 805 -9.77 34.53 46.99
C SER A 805 -11.01 34.68 46.11
N GLY A 806 -11.20 33.72 45.23
CA GLY A 806 -12.36 33.60 44.38
C GLY A 806 -13.60 33.09 45.13
N THR A 807 -14.61 32.67 44.38
CA THR A 807 -15.91 32.27 44.94
C THR A 807 -16.15 30.79 44.77
N VAL A 808 -16.57 30.12 45.84
CA VAL A 808 -17.06 28.74 45.80
C VAL A 808 -18.55 28.74 46.14
N GLU A 809 -19.38 28.30 45.19
CA GLU A 809 -20.83 28.19 45.31
C GLU A 809 -21.22 26.71 45.18
N ILE A 810 -21.85 26.17 46.22
CA ILE A 810 -22.31 24.79 46.27
C ILE A 810 -23.82 24.81 46.45
N ASP A 811 -24.52 24.33 45.43
CA ASP A 811 -25.96 24.20 45.37
C ASP A 811 -26.31 22.71 45.41
N THR A 812 -26.84 22.29 46.56
CA THR A 812 -27.32 20.92 46.78
C THR A 812 -28.83 20.91 46.87
N ALA A 813 -29.50 19.94 46.25
CA ALA A 813 -30.94 19.76 46.44
C ALA A 813 -31.23 19.64 47.95
N ASP A 814 -32.02 20.58 48.50
CA ASP A 814 -32.32 20.64 49.94
C ASP A 814 -32.83 19.29 50.42
N VAL A 815 -32.02 18.60 51.22
CA VAL A 815 -32.49 17.49 52.04
C VAL A 815 -33.18 18.14 53.23
N ASP A 816 -34.51 18.23 53.20
CA ASP A 816 -35.32 18.62 54.35
C ASP A 816 -35.06 17.66 55.52
N PRO A 817 -34.34 18.08 56.59
CA PRO A 817 -34.00 17.21 57.70
C PRO A 817 -35.22 16.80 58.55
N SER A 818 -36.41 17.36 58.28
CA SER A 818 -37.66 16.97 58.94
C SER A 818 -38.25 15.65 58.41
N GLN A 819 -37.73 15.11 57.31
CA GLN A 819 -38.09 13.79 56.78
C GLN A 819 -37.11 12.70 57.25
N GLY A 820 -37.12 12.45 58.57
CA GLY A 820 -36.86 11.12 59.15
C GLY A 820 -35.40 10.65 59.28
N LEU A 821 -34.75 11.07 60.36
CA LEU A 821 -33.83 10.17 61.08
C LEU A 821 -34.68 9.15 61.83
N VAL A 822 -34.65 7.88 61.41
CA VAL A 822 -35.14 6.79 62.26
C VAL A 822 -34.12 6.63 63.38
N GLU A 823 -34.46 7.08 64.59
CA GLU A 823 -33.73 6.69 65.80
C GLU A 823 -33.86 5.17 65.97
N LEU A 824 -32.72 4.48 65.97
CA LEU A 824 -32.64 3.09 66.38
C LEU A 824 -32.99 3.00 67.87
N PRO A 825 -33.90 2.11 68.30
CA PRO A 825 -34.31 2.02 69.70
C PRO A 825 -33.17 1.59 70.61
N GLU A 826 -32.89 2.39 71.65
CA GLU A 826 -31.91 2.10 72.73
C GLU A 826 -32.43 1.06 73.75
N ASN A 827 -32.91 -0.09 73.30
CA ASN A 827 -33.15 -1.22 74.20
C ASN A 827 -32.52 -2.50 73.64
N PHE A 828 -31.33 -2.82 74.14
CA PHE A 828 -30.80 -4.17 74.07
C PHE A 828 -31.63 -5.07 74.99
N THR A 829 -32.31 -6.07 74.44
CA THR A 829 -32.77 -7.22 75.22
C THR A 829 -31.56 -8.06 75.67
N ASP A 830 -31.38 -8.15 76.98
CA ASP A 830 -30.39 -8.96 77.68
C ASP A 830 -30.64 -10.47 77.45
N PRO A 831 -29.69 -11.24 76.87
CA PRO A 831 -29.84 -12.67 76.64
C PRO A 831 -29.67 -13.55 77.90
N THR A 832 -29.45 -12.96 79.08
CA THR A 832 -29.05 -13.71 80.29
C THR A 832 -30.25 -14.32 81.06
N ASP A 833 -31.49 -13.94 80.72
CA ASP A 833 -32.71 -14.41 81.42
C ASP A 833 -33.47 -15.58 80.74
N GLN A 834 -32.92 -16.22 79.71
CA GLN A 834 -33.55 -17.39 79.07
C GLN A 834 -32.87 -18.73 79.34
N ILE A 835 -31.94 -18.82 80.29
CA ILE A 835 -31.30 -20.09 80.66
C ILE A 835 -31.26 -20.30 82.18
N ALA A 836 -32.34 -20.88 82.71
CA ALA A 836 -32.34 -21.83 83.81
C ALA A 836 -33.58 -22.72 83.57
N GLU A 837 -33.49 -24.03 83.40
CA GLU A 837 -33.05 -24.99 84.41
C GLU A 837 -32.42 -26.27 83.79
N ASN A 838 -31.40 -26.76 84.48
CA ASN A 838 -30.67 -28.03 84.35
C ASN A 838 -31.30 -29.07 85.34
N PRO A 839 -30.87 -30.35 85.51
CA PRO A 839 -30.38 -31.45 84.66
C PRO A 839 -31.20 -32.78 84.85
N CYS A 840 -30.80 -33.85 84.14
CA CYS A 840 -30.96 -35.30 84.43
C CYS A 840 -32.06 -36.10 83.68
N GLN A 841 -31.76 -36.67 82.50
CA GLN A 841 -31.42 -38.11 82.32
C GLN A 841 -31.30 -38.49 80.82
N LYS A 842 -30.34 -39.38 80.55
CA LYS A 842 -29.82 -39.86 79.25
C LYS A 842 -30.84 -40.24 78.17
N GLY A 843 -30.53 -39.83 76.93
CA GLY A 843 -30.90 -40.50 75.69
C GLY A 843 -29.85 -40.21 74.62
N SER A 844 -29.29 -41.24 74.00
CA SER A 844 -28.09 -41.19 73.16
C SER A 844 -28.33 -40.54 71.80
N GLY A 845 -27.41 -39.68 71.38
CA GLY A 845 -26.96 -39.57 69.98
C GLY A 845 -27.87 -38.84 68.99
N SER A 846 -27.56 -37.58 68.73
CA SER A 846 -27.55 -36.99 67.37
C SER A 846 -26.80 -35.66 67.43
N SER A 847 -25.72 -35.53 66.66
CA SER A 847 -25.03 -34.26 66.44
C SER A 847 -25.57 -33.61 65.16
N PHE A 848 -25.82 -32.31 65.24
CA PHE A 848 -26.13 -31.45 64.10
C PHE A 848 -24.85 -30.65 63.78
N ILE A 849 -24.22 -30.97 62.64
CA ILE A 849 -23.06 -30.24 62.13
C ILE A 849 -23.54 -29.28 61.04
N VAL A 850 -23.39 -27.99 61.29
CA VAL A 850 -23.39 -26.96 60.25
C VAL A 850 -21.94 -26.78 59.77
N THR A 851 -21.62 -27.33 58.61
CA THR A 851 -20.35 -27.07 57.92
C THR A 851 -20.40 -25.67 57.30
N GLY A 852 -19.80 -24.68 57.98
CA GLY A 852 -19.59 -23.36 57.42
C GLY A 852 -18.66 -23.39 56.21
N ARG A 853 -19.07 -22.76 55.11
CA ARG A 853 -18.17 -22.22 54.06
C ARG A 853 -17.91 -20.77 54.49
N GLY A 854 -16.71 -20.29 54.80
CA GLY A 854 -15.46 -20.47 54.09
C GLY A 854 -15.31 -19.35 53.04
N GLY A 855 -14.67 -18.22 53.40
CA GLY A 855 -13.98 -17.36 52.43
C GLY A 855 -14.49 -15.94 52.17
N LEU A 856 -14.83 -15.14 53.19
CA LEU A 856 -14.80 -13.67 53.05
C LEU A 856 -13.70 -13.11 53.96
N PRO A 857 -12.79 -12.25 53.46
CA PRO A 857 -11.80 -11.58 54.30
C PRO A 857 -12.51 -10.62 55.26
N SER A 858 -11.95 -10.45 56.45
CA SER A 858 -12.51 -9.61 57.52
C SER A 858 -12.48 -8.10 57.21
N SER A 859 -11.99 -7.68 56.03
CA SER A 859 -12.03 -6.30 55.53
C SER A 859 -11.99 -6.30 53.99
N PRO A 860 -12.66 -5.33 53.31
CA PRO A 860 -12.70 -5.23 51.84
C PRO A 860 -11.36 -5.05 51.13
N ASN A 861 -10.29 -4.73 51.87
CA ASN A 861 -8.97 -4.42 51.29
C ASN A 861 -7.96 -5.58 51.33
N ASN A 862 -8.38 -6.78 51.78
CA ASN A 862 -7.50 -7.95 51.81
C ASN A 862 -7.76 -8.89 50.61
N ASP A 863 -6.70 -9.34 49.97
CA ASP A 863 -6.77 -10.34 48.88
C ASP A 863 -7.23 -11.72 49.41
N LEU A 864 -8.01 -12.43 48.59
CA LEU A 864 -8.47 -13.79 48.85
C LEU A 864 -7.33 -14.80 48.61
N SER A 865 -6.73 -15.33 49.68
CA SER A 865 -5.85 -16.50 49.59
C SER A 865 -6.64 -17.80 49.80
N GLY A 866 -6.55 -18.70 48.82
CA GLY A 866 -7.18 -20.01 48.87
C GLY A 866 -6.20 -21.06 49.38
N ASP A 867 -6.22 -21.36 50.67
CA ASP A 867 -5.67 -22.61 51.20
C ASP A 867 -6.52 -23.09 52.37
N ASN A 868 -7.32 -24.13 52.13
CA ASN A 868 -8.06 -24.85 53.16
C ASN A 868 -7.33 -26.16 53.51
N ILE A 869 -6.79 -26.19 54.73
CA ILE A 869 -6.96 -27.23 55.76
C ILE A 869 -6.79 -28.69 55.32
N HIS A 870 -5.72 -29.32 55.80
CA HIS A 870 -5.78 -30.71 56.29
C HIS A 870 -5.09 -30.84 57.65
N VAL A 871 -5.77 -31.58 58.53
CA VAL A 871 -5.60 -31.68 59.98
C VAL A 871 -4.58 -32.76 60.36
N ASP A 872 -3.71 -32.46 61.32
CA ASP A 872 -2.70 -33.37 61.89
C ASP A 872 -3.29 -34.28 62.99
N LEU A 873 -2.82 -35.54 63.03
CA LEU A 873 -3.04 -36.50 64.11
C LEU A 873 -1.69 -37.11 64.56
N VAL A 874 -1.27 -36.67 65.75
CA VAL A 874 -0.42 -37.24 66.83
C VAL A 874 0.68 -38.30 66.54
N GLU A 875 1.86 -38.02 67.11
CA GLU A 875 3.12 -38.77 67.15
C GLU A 875 3.12 -40.14 67.86
N PRO A 876 4.14 -40.99 67.56
CA PRO A 876 4.91 -41.66 68.60
C PRO A 876 6.45 -41.61 68.45
N VAL A 877 7.12 -42.00 69.55
CA VAL A 877 8.48 -41.63 70.00
C VAL A 877 9.61 -42.63 69.66
N ALA A 878 10.81 -42.08 69.40
CA ALA A 878 12.22 -42.55 69.57
C ALA A 878 12.78 -43.82 68.89
N SER A 879 13.93 -43.68 68.19
CA SER A 879 15.30 -44.02 68.68
C SER A 879 16.35 -44.19 67.56
N ASN A 880 17.53 -43.58 67.80
CA ASN A 880 18.87 -43.62 67.17
C ASN A 880 19.29 -44.77 66.21
N SER A 881 20.02 -44.46 65.13
CA SER A 881 21.51 -44.56 65.02
C SER A 881 22.07 -44.57 63.56
N ASN A 882 23.16 -43.80 63.35
CA ASN A 882 24.35 -43.93 62.44
C ASN A 882 24.14 -44.17 60.92
N SER A 883 24.80 -43.56 59.92
CA SER A 883 25.92 -42.61 59.65
C SER A 883 25.93 -42.43 58.08
N PRO A 884 26.81 -41.66 57.39
CA PRO A 884 27.48 -40.38 57.62
C PRO A 884 27.17 -39.31 56.52
N ASN A 885 27.75 -38.12 56.69
CA ASN A 885 27.66 -36.91 55.85
C ASN A 885 27.80 -37.09 54.33
N LEU A 886 26.88 -36.48 53.57
CA LEU A 886 27.16 -35.84 52.27
C LEU A 886 26.34 -34.53 52.17
N THR A 887 27.05 -33.42 52.02
CA THR A 887 26.51 -32.06 51.86
C THR A 887 25.75 -31.95 50.53
N ILE A 888 24.45 -31.63 50.55
CA ILE A 888 23.74 -31.06 49.39
C ILE A 888 22.91 -29.86 49.82
N LYS A 889 23.16 -28.75 49.11
CA LYS A 889 22.56 -27.42 49.24
C LYS A 889 21.10 -27.41 48.75
N GLN A 890 20.24 -26.78 49.55
CA GLN A 890 19.15 -25.87 49.19
C GLN A 890 18.38 -26.16 47.88
N SER A 891 17.16 -26.68 48.01
CA SER A 891 16.20 -26.89 46.92
C SER A 891 15.56 -25.57 46.48
N GLN A 892 15.64 -25.28 45.18
CA GLN A 892 15.11 -24.08 44.52
C GLN A 892 13.62 -24.17 44.18
N LEU A 893 13.01 -22.99 44.13
CA LEU A 893 11.66 -22.64 43.67
C LEU A 893 11.30 -23.29 42.32
N ILE A 894 10.10 -23.84 42.24
CA ILE A 894 9.50 -24.31 40.98
C ILE A 894 8.91 -23.10 40.26
N GLN A 895 9.53 -22.74 39.12
CA GLN A 895 9.01 -21.76 38.17
C GLN A 895 7.89 -22.36 37.29
N PRO A 896 6.92 -21.55 36.82
CA PRO A 896 5.96 -21.97 35.81
C PRO A 896 6.67 -22.23 34.49
N THR A 897 6.48 -23.41 33.90
CA THR A 897 7.08 -23.78 32.62
C THR A 897 6.46 -22.96 31.49
N THR A 898 7.19 -21.93 31.05
CA THR A 898 6.97 -21.29 29.75
C THR A 898 7.13 -22.35 28.67
N ARG A 899 6.08 -22.56 27.85
CA ARG A 899 6.24 -23.30 26.60
C ARG A 899 7.12 -22.46 25.68
N ASN A 900 8.37 -22.87 25.51
CA ASN A 900 9.26 -22.30 24.50
C ASN A 900 8.63 -22.47 23.12
N ILE A 901 8.37 -21.35 22.45
CA ILE A 901 7.99 -21.31 21.05
C ILE A 901 9.26 -21.60 20.24
N VAL A 902 9.32 -22.75 19.58
CA VAL A 902 10.46 -23.13 18.73
C VAL A 902 10.13 -22.75 17.28
N PRO A 903 10.92 -21.88 16.63
CA PRO A 903 10.74 -21.55 15.23
C PRO A 903 10.97 -22.78 14.35
N ALA A 904 10.28 -22.86 13.21
CA ALA A 904 10.44 -23.96 12.27
C ALA A 904 11.89 -24.02 11.76
N GLN A 905 12.51 -25.19 11.85
CA GLN A 905 13.89 -25.46 11.41
C GLN A 905 13.95 -26.22 10.08
N GLY A 906 12.79 -26.56 9.51
CA GLY A 906 12.68 -27.18 8.19
C GLY A 906 11.23 -27.47 7.82
N TRP A 907 11.03 -28.12 6.68
CA TRP A 907 9.72 -28.53 6.20
C TRP A 907 9.80 -29.90 5.51
N VAL A 908 8.71 -30.67 5.61
CA VAL A 908 8.58 -32.01 5.00
C VAL A 908 7.22 -32.17 4.34
N PHE A 909 7.12 -33.04 3.33
CA PHE A 909 5.83 -33.46 2.80
C PHE A 909 5.21 -34.55 3.69
N ASN A 910 3.95 -34.40 4.07
CA ASN A 910 3.20 -35.47 4.72
C ASN A 910 2.75 -36.53 3.70
N LYS A 911 2.12 -37.61 4.16
CA LYS A 911 1.63 -38.71 3.30
C LYS A 911 0.55 -38.31 2.28
N LYS A 912 0.02 -37.08 2.38
CA LYS A 912 -0.97 -36.50 1.45
C LYS A 912 -0.34 -35.50 0.47
N GLY A 913 0.97 -35.25 0.53
CA GLY A 913 1.67 -34.28 -0.32
C GLY A 913 1.60 -32.84 0.18
N GLU A 914 1.16 -32.61 1.42
CA GLU A 914 1.07 -31.26 2.00
C GLU A 914 2.36 -30.92 2.76
N VAL A 915 2.76 -29.65 2.72
CA VAL A 915 3.96 -29.15 3.41
C VAL A 915 3.67 -28.97 4.90
N VAL A 916 4.51 -29.59 5.74
CA VAL A 916 4.45 -29.49 7.21
C VAL A 916 5.75 -28.90 7.73
N LEU A 917 5.65 -27.82 8.49
CA LEU A 917 6.80 -27.19 9.16
C LEU A 917 7.26 -28.06 10.34
N THR A 918 8.57 -28.32 10.43
CA THR A 918 9.17 -29.14 11.48
C THR A 918 10.07 -28.29 12.37
N ALA A 919 10.05 -28.56 13.68
CA ALA A 919 10.94 -27.92 14.65
C ALA A 919 12.36 -28.54 14.69
N TYR A 920 12.70 -29.35 13.67
CA TYR A 920 14.02 -29.98 13.47
C TYR A 920 14.42 -29.89 12.00
N ASP A 921 15.72 -29.94 11.72
CA ASP A 921 16.29 -29.99 10.38
C ASP A 921 16.12 -31.39 9.75
N PRO A 922 15.30 -31.55 8.70
CA PRO A 922 15.05 -32.83 8.07
C PRO A 922 16.23 -33.34 7.21
N THR A 923 17.29 -32.55 7.04
CA THR A 923 18.49 -32.90 6.25
C THR A 923 19.65 -33.43 7.10
N ALA A 924 19.53 -33.41 8.43
CA ALA A 924 20.56 -33.90 9.35
C ALA A 924 20.62 -35.45 9.36
N SER A 925 21.72 -36.00 8.87
CA SER A 925 21.98 -37.45 8.82
C SER A 925 22.44 -38.01 10.18
N SER A 926 21.55 -38.05 11.17
CA SER A 926 21.52 -39.03 12.26
C SER A 926 20.52 -38.59 13.34
N LEU A 927 19.33 -39.20 13.34
CA LEU A 927 18.46 -39.36 14.52
C LEU A 927 17.31 -40.31 14.13
N GLY A 928 17.41 -41.57 14.56
CA GLY A 928 16.37 -42.57 14.36
C GLY A 928 15.14 -42.26 15.20
N ARG A 929 13.96 -42.25 14.57
CA ARG A 929 12.67 -42.25 15.28
C ARG A 929 12.46 -43.61 15.94
N THR A 930 12.46 -43.65 17.27
CA THR A 930 11.80 -44.72 18.03
C THR A 930 10.30 -44.43 18.10
N SER A 931 9.49 -45.34 17.56
CA SER A 931 8.04 -45.29 17.71
C SER A 931 7.66 -45.71 19.13
N GLN A 932 7.08 -44.81 19.92
CA GLN A 932 6.37 -45.21 21.13
C GLN A 932 4.95 -45.65 20.79
N ALA A 933 4.61 -46.85 21.26
CA ALA A 933 3.32 -47.50 21.10
C ALA A 933 2.23 -46.75 21.89
N THR A 934 1.04 -46.68 21.28
CA THR A 934 -0.20 -46.23 21.90
C THR A 934 -0.62 -47.22 22.99
N GLY A 935 -0.50 -46.81 24.26
CA GLY A 935 -1.04 -47.53 25.41
C GLY A 935 -2.56 -47.37 25.50
N ALA A 936 -3.24 -48.49 25.69
CA ALA A 936 -4.68 -48.68 25.67
C ALA A 936 -5.43 -48.05 26.87
N CYS A 937 -6.71 -47.73 26.65
CA CYS A 937 -7.71 -47.42 27.66
C CYS A 937 -7.92 -48.58 28.65
N SER A 938 -8.06 -48.25 29.93
CA SER A 938 -8.74 -49.08 30.92
C SER A 938 -10.01 -48.36 31.43
N SER A 939 -11.12 -49.10 31.34
CA SER A 939 -12.44 -48.85 31.94
C SER A 939 -12.35 -48.83 33.48
N VAL A 940 -13.13 -48.03 34.21
CA VAL A 940 -14.44 -48.32 34.85
C VAL A 940 -14.62 -47.14 35.85
N ASN A 941 -15.73 -46.38 35.97
CA ASN A 941 -17.05 -46.80 36.43
C ASN A 941 -18.10 -45.71 36.15
N SER A 942 -19.32 -46.17 35.89
CA SER A 942 -20.55 -45.44 35.60
C SER A 942 -21.19 -44.79 36.83
N HIS A 943 -21.78 -43.60 36.65
CA HIS A 943 -23.03 -43.24 37.32
C HIS A 943 -24.02 -42.57 36.35
N GLN A 944 -25.27 -43.01 36.52
CA GLN A 944 -26.48 -42.80 35.73
C GLN A 944 -26.78 -41.36 35.31
N LEU A 945 -27.39 -41.21 34.13
CA LEU A 945 -28.60 -40.41 33.98
C LEU A 945 -29.47 -40.97 32.84
N SER A 946 -30.75 -41.13 33.17
CA SER A 946 -31.84 -41.74 32.42
C SER A 946 -32.26 -40.95 31.17
N VAL A 947 -32.53 -41.66 30.08
CA VAL A 947 -33.28 -41.16 28.92
C VAL A 947 -34.74 -41.62 29.05
N ILE A 948 -35.70 -40.71 28.82
CA ILE A 948 -37.07 -41.06 28.45
C ILE A 948 -37.41 -40.29 27.18
N SER A 949 -37.63 -41.02 26.08
CA SER A 949 -38.72 -40.76 25.14
C SER A 949 -39.00 -42.05 24.34
N TYR A 950 -40.29 -42.34 24.19
CA TYR A 950 -40.88 -43.62 23.80
C TYR A 950 -41.10 -43.73 22.26
N GLN A 951 -40.78 -44.94 21.74
CA GLN A 951 -41.35 -45.71 20.60
C GLN A 951 -41.58 -45.04 19.20
N LEU A 952 -40.95 -45.49 18.09
CA LEU A 952 -41.07 -46.75 17.28
C LEU A 952 -42.43 -46.92 16.56
N PRO A 953 -42.53 -47.64 15.41
CA PRO A 953 -41.58 -47.85 14.29
C PRO A 953 -42.24 -47.85 12.86
N ASN A 954 -41.46 -47.46 11.85
CA ASN A 954 -41.18 -48.26 10.63
C ASN A 954 -40.12 -47.55 9.78
#